data_AF-A0A2G5UPC2-F1
#
_entry.id   AF-A0A2G5UPC2-F1
#
_cell.length_a   1.000
_cell.length_b   1.000
_cell.length_c   1.000
_cell.angle_alpha   90.00
_cell.angle_beta   90.00
_cell.angle_gamma   90.00
#
_symmetry.space_group_name_H-M   'P 1'
#
loop_
_entity.id
_entity.type
_entity.pdbx_description
1 polymer ?
#
loop_
_entity_poly.entity_id
_entity_poly.type
_entity_poly.pdbx_seq_one_letter_code
_entity_poly.pdbx_strand_id
1 'polypeptide(L)'
;MYSIPLLVLAISSITSSTESVTHFSNTDKIDNRFLGDSPSLDLSFVSNAVGNSPTPEVIQNLARLARVVTSISLQIGLSDGSIPVDDVIAELLNIEPKDLKNLETFDPKNSEQFFTELNKMKQSGEVADVKDALMQMFELKELWKSVDLSKMPNEASYKKLGDLKSIDASRMTKVKFDELKKMIAKEPVEVDNLKTSLGSLVTSVETIKGNTETFIQLLNQLKPLTSLSQILTLYPKIGNLNMGNRKPTDKNLLETDFEALKNLKTLSQQSSLNVIFASVSSRYVYRHTEKIYTSGFVNGFKDLENVSSDKKDKWINQVPAIPSHLDGLEELDKVREQMMTLDGKWSSVANQETYTSLKHVADLYKMLAGDLPSKTDVEAITNGIYKCATVPTQAATEAVTKVATNTGILLRKLSSIHRLRQFAEKIKSEFIPKLSAKISKEELKEISNLVVKMELDAKIVQEGDSFDKIDMKTDLPGNIVDYAENNRGTVKSFDCIKDLDSGFEKVASAARALIEIRKVQKVLKNVQSASEAISGSSESFKTIRAALENIKKNTDSKLKALSDLKNISKPFGEAVTALVLSDVVSRRSSDFETFVNNGYLLENQVDADKSPEFLQEFKAEWGDFRSTAQDINSMFAGITSWLEKLKVSNSSLPLSEVGSIFEKLPNLVDVDLVTDRRLIAIESFENEKKTTPDQKKQLEEFKKSLLDLSKLDLKFARFQSSATQMPDTITRLLKILEEAKAKETASLKADEEKNDKTTMVVTIICVLGGLGMIGVILMTWQSIARSRKPKAQPEEKKKKKDDKNKTATTTSTTTVMDETKN
;
A
#
# COMPACT_ATOMS: atom_id res chain seq x y z
N MET A 1 32.88 -35.59 -37.44
CA MET A 1 33.49 -36.22 -36.25
C MET A 1 33.52 -35.15 -35.17
N TYR A 2 32.45 -35.09 -34.37
CA TYR A 2 32.37 -35.63 -32.98
C TYR A 2 33.20 -34.75 -32.02
N SER A 3 32.72 -34.20 -30.91
CA SER A 3 31.47 -34.41 -30.15
C SER A 3 31.16 -33.22 -29.24
N ILE A 4 29.88 -33.17 -28.85
CA ILE A 4 29.11 -32.24 -28.01
C ILE A 4 29.36 -32.52 -26.48
N PRO A 5 28.52 -32.08 -25.51
CA PRO A 5 28.59 -30.92 -24.57
C PRO A 5 28.58 -31.29 -23.05
N LEU A 6 28.49 -30.29 -22.15
CA LEU A 6 27.65 -30.28 -20.91
C LEU A 6 27.74 -28.86 -20.28
N LEU A 7 26.70 -28.01 -20.29
CA LEU A 7 25.58 -27.86 -19.35
C LEU A 7 26.00 -27.80 -17.86
N VAL A 8 25.66 -26.69 -17.16
CA VAL A 8 24.82 -26.64 -15.93
C VAL A 8 24.99 -25.32 -15.13
N LEU A 9 23.86 -24.61 -14.99
CA LEU A 9 23.31 -23.84 -13.84
C LEU A 9 24.15 -22.72 -13.17
N ALA A 10 23.68 -21.46 -13.18
CA ALA A 10 22.69 -20.84 -12.27
C ALA A 10 23.25 -20.52 -10.87
N ILE A 11 23.00 -19.28 -10.43
CA ILE A 11 23.24 -18.57 -9.14
C ILE A 11 23.65 -17.15 -9.56
N SER A 12 23.02 -16.01 -9.25
CA SER A 12 21.91 -15.59 -8.37
C SER A 12 21.87 -14.04 -8.56
N SER A 13 20.80 -13.34 -8.92
CA SER A 13 19.53 -13.10 -8.19
C SER A 13 19.70 -12.95 -6.67
N ILE A 14 20.51 -11.97 -6.22
CA ILE A 14 20.44 -11.39 -4.87
C ILE A 14 20.87 -9.91 -4.97
N THR A 15 19.93 -8.99 -5.19
CA THR A 15 19.97 -7.58 -4.73
C THR A 15 18.60 -6.94 -4.94
N SER A 16 17.58 -7.37 -4.20
CA SER A 16 16.29 -6.64 -4.13
C SER A 16 15.48 -7.05 -2.91
N SER A 17 16.03 -6.89 -1.70
CA SER A 17 15.24 -6.97 -0.46
C SER A 17 16.01 -6.45 0.77
N THR A 18 16.62 -5.28 0.67
CA THR A 18 17.08 -4.46 1.81
C THR A 18 17.33 -3.03 1.33
N GLU A 19 16.28 -2.36 0.85
CA GLU A 19 16.22 -0.89 0.89
C GLU A 19 15.15 -0.50 1.89
N SER A 20 15.42 -0.81 3.15
CA SER A 20 14.79 -0.15 4.27
C SER A 20 15.47 1.20 4.46
N VAL A 21 14.79 2.27 4.04
CA VAL A 21 14.87 3.63 4.62
C VAL A 21 16.25 4.02 5.15
N THR A 22 17.24 4.07 4.26
CA THR A 22 18.50 4.81 4.48
C THR A 22 18.74 5.67 3.25
N HIS A 23 17.96 6.76 3.15
CA HIS A 23 18.33 7.96 2.43
C HIS A 23 17.64 9.14 3.11
N PHE A 24 18.27 9.67 4.16
CA PHE A 24 18.17 11.11 4.46
C PHE A 24 18.98 11.83 3.38
N SER A 25 18.36 11.97 2.22
CA SER A 25 18.76 12.79 1.06
C SER A 25 17.81 12.43 -0.09
N ASN A 26 16.53 12.74 0.09
CA ASN A 26 15.60 12.87 -1.03
C ASN A 26 15.17 14.33 -1.13
N THR A 27 16.15 15.21 -1.28
CA THR A 27 15.98 16.62 -1.64
C THR A 27 15.79 16.82 -3.15
N ASP A 28 15.91 15.78 -3.97
CA ASP A 28 15.87 15.89 -5.44
C ASP A 28 14.47 15.83 -6.07
N LYS A 29 13.39 15.87 -5.28
CA LYS A 29 12.01 16.03 -5.80
C LYS A 29 11.13 16.94 -4.96
N ILE A 30 11.67 18.03 -4.40
CA ILE A 30 10.85 19.11 -3.86
C ILE A 30 10.53 20.08 -5.02
N ASP A 31 9.62 19.67 -5.90
CA ASP A 31 9.07 20.54 -6.93
C ASP A 31 7.92 21.35 -6.30
N ASN A 32 8.29 22.40 -5.55
CA ASN A 32 7.36 23.24 -4.79
C ASN A 32 6.25 23.85 -5.66
N ARG A 33 5.03 23.34 -5.54
CA ARG A 33 3.83 23.86 -6.22
C ARG A 33 2.67 24.05 -5.22
N PHE A 34 2.65 25.15 -4.47
CA PHE A 34 1.55 25.60 -3.57
C PHE A 34 1.47 27.15 -3.63
N LEU A 35 0.35 27.88 -3.71
CA LEU A 35 -0.74 28.17 -2.73
C LEU A 35 -2.13 28.58 -3.34
N GLY A 36 -3.26 28.17 -2.73
CA GLY A 36 -4.42 29.03 -2.31
C GLY A 36 -5.76 29.22 -3.09
N ASP A 37 -6.74 28.29 -3.05
CA ASP A 37 -8.03 28.14 -3.82
C ASP A 37 -8.03 27.03 -4.91
N SER A 38 -7.99 25.80 -4.39
CA SER A 38 -7.89 24.56 -5.14
C SER A 38 -9.27 24.02 -5.50
N PRO A 39 -9.43 23.38 -6.68
CA PRO A 39 -10.63 22.63 -7.04
C PRO A 39 -11.02 21.67 -5.93
N SER A 40 -12.32 21.62 -5.60
CA SER A 40 -12.86 20.36 -5.16
C SER A 40 -12.51 19.29 -6.21
N LEU A 41 -11.91 18.19 -5.80
CA LEU A 41 -11.84 17.01 -6.65
C LEU A 41 -13.27 16.51 -6.86
N ASP A 42 -13.67 16.40 -8.12
CA ASP A 42 -14.96 15.90 -8.55
C ASP A 42 -14.73 14.59 -9.32
N LEU A 43 -15.01 13.46 -8.67
CA LEU A 43 -15.00 12.12 -9.24
C LEU A 43 -16.42 11.66 -9.57
N SER A 44 -17.36 12.59 -9.80
CA SER A 44 -18.73 12.24 -10.22
C SER A 44 -18.76 11.44 -11.53
N PHE A 45 -17.73 11.55 -12.38
CA PHE A 45 -17.60 10.67 -13.54
C PHE A 45 -17.44 9.19 -13.15
N VAL A 46 -16.78 8.90 -12.02
CA VAL A 46 -16.64 7.53 -11.46
C VAL A 46 -17.99 7.06 -10.94
N SER A 47 -18.71 7.91 -10.20
CA SER A 47 -20.04 7.56 -9.70
C SER A 47 -21.05 7.38 -10.84
N ASN A 48 -20.91 8.09 -11.97
CA ASN A 48 -21.71 7.83 -13.16
C ASN A 48 -21.29 6.52 -13.87
N ALA A 49 -19.99 6.24 -13.91
CA ALA A 49 -19.44 5.08 -14.60
C ALA A 49 -19.53 3.76 -13.81
N VAL A 50 -19.64 3.79 -12.48
CA VAL A 50 -19.80 2.59 -11.63
C VAL A 50 -21.16 2.60 -10.94
N GLY A 51 -21.64 3.77 -10.51
CA GLY A 51 -22.92 3.93 -9.81
C GLY A 51 -22.97 3.16 -8.50
N ASN A 52 -24.17 3.10 -7.92
CA ASN A 52 -24.49 2.17 -6.82
C ASN A 52 -24.74 0.73 -7.35
N SER A 53 -24.29 0.42 -8.57
CA SER A 53 -24.52 -0.90 -9.16
C SER A 53 -23.67 -1.96 -8.44
N PRO A 54 -24.16 -3.20 -8.24
CA PRO A 54 -23.37 -4.26 -7.61
C PRO A 54 -22.10 -4.55 -8.40
N THR A 55 -21.10 -5.18 -7.76
CA THR A 55 -19.88 -5.63 -8.45
C THR A 55 -20.25 -6.46 -9.67
N PRO A 56 -19.71 -6.13 -10.87
CA PRO A 56 -19.98 -6.88 -12.08
C PRO A 56 -19.75 -8.38 -11.89
N GLU A 57 -20.68 -9.20 -12.37
CA GLU A 57 -20.66 -10.65 -12.19
C GLU A 57 -19.36 -11.29 -12.69
N VAL A 58 -18.80 -10.78 -13.80
CA VAL A 58 -17.51 -11.22 -14.33
C VAL A 58 -16.34 -11.03 -13.36
N ILE A 59 -16.32 -9.92 -12.60
CA ILE A 59 -15.28 -9.68 -11.58
C ILE A 59 -15.42 -10.71 -10.46
N GLN A 60 -16.66 -10.96 -10.02
CA GLN A 60 -16.93 -11.95 -8.98
C GLN A 60 -16.50 -13.35 -9.43
N ASN A 61 -16.90 -13.77 -10.64
CA ASN A 61 -16.58 -15.08 -11.19
C ASN A 61 -15.06 -15.28 -11.34
N LEU A 62 -14.33 -14.26 -11.81
CA LEU A 62 -12.87 -14.29 -11.87
C LEU A 62 -12.23 -14.37 -10.48
N ALA A 63 -12.74 -13.63 -9.50
CA ALA A 63 -12.26 -13.69 -8.13
C ALA A 63 -12.47 -15.08 -7.52
N ARG A 64 -13.65 -15.70 -7.72
CA ARG A 64 -13.91 -17.09 -7.29
C ARG A 64 -12.93 -18.06 -7.94
N LEU A 65 -12.73 -17.94 -9.26
CA LEU A 65 -11.79 -18.80 -9.99
C LEU A 65 -10.35 -18.63 -9.52
N ALA A 66 -9.92 -17.39 -9.25
CA ALA A 66 -8.58 -17.10 -8.76
C ALA A 66 -8.33 -17.75 -7.39
N ARG A 67 -9.32 -17.70 -6.48
CA ARG A 67 -9.27 -18.40 -5.20
C ARG A 67 -9.19 -19.91 -5.38
N VAL A 68 -10.03 -20.50 -6.25
CA VAL A 68 -10.00 -21.95 -6.53
C VAL A 68 -8.66 -22.40 -7.12
N VAL A 69 -8.15 -21.71 -8.14
CA VAL A 69 -6.85 -22.02 -8.78
C VAL A 69 -5.72 -21.89 -7.77
N THR A 70 -5.75 -20.85 -6.94
CA THR A 70 -4.76 -20.63 -5.87
C THR A 70 -4.82 -21.74 -4.83
N SER A 71 -6.01 -22.12 -4.37
CA SER A 71 -6.19 -23.22 -3.42
C SER A 71 -5.62 -24.54 -3.94
N ILE A 72 -5.91 -24.90 -5.20
CA ILE A 72 -5.38 -26.12 -5.82
C ILE A 72 -3.85 -26.05 -5.93
N SER A 73 -3.32 -24.92 -6.42
CA SER A 73 -1.88 -24.69 -6.52
C SER A 73 -1.17 -24.83 -5.17
N LEU A 74 -1.76 -24.28 -4.11
CA LEU A 74 -1.22 -24.39 -2.75
C LEU A 74 -1.21 -25.82 -2.26
N GLN A 75 -2.29 -26.58 -2.43
CA GLN A 75 -2.31 -27.98 -2.00
C GLN A 75 -1.24 -28.81 -2.70
N ILE A 76 -1.12 -28.67 -4.01
CA ILE A 76 -0.11 -29.39 -4.80
C ILE A 76 1.29 -29.00 -4.33
N GLY A 77 1.57 -27.70 -4.24
CA GLY A 77 2.90 -27.21 -3.89
C GLY A 77 3.31 -27.51 -2.44
N LEU A 78 2.37 -27.52 -1.50
CA LEU A 78 2.62 -27.96 -0.12
C LEU A 78 2.88 -29.48 -0.06
N SER A 79 2.14 -30.27 -0.85
CA SER A 79 2.27 -31.73 -0.91
C SER A 79 3.61 -32.18 -1.50
N ASP A 80 4.04 -31.57 -2.61
CA ASP A 80 5.29 -31.90 -3.30
C ASP A 80 6.51 -31.17 -2.73
N GLY A 81 6.30 -30.23 -1.81
CA GLY A 81 7.35 -29.44 -1.15
C GLY A 81 7.91 -28.30 -1.99
N SER A 82 7.31 -27.99 -3.15
CA SER A 82 7.71 -26.85 -3.99
C SER A 82 7.27 -25.48 -3.44
N ILE A 83 6.35 -25.45 -2.48
CA ILE A 83 5.92 -24.22 -1.79
C ILE A 83 6.31 -24.31 -0.30
N PRO A 84 7.12 -23.38 0.22
CA PRO A 84 7.47 -23.32 1.64
C PRO A 84 6.28 -22.92 2.52
N VAL A 85 6.06 -23.65 3.62
CA VAL A 85 4.97 -23.39 4.59
C VAL A 85 5.05 -21.98 5.18
N ASP A 86 6.25 -21.54 5.57
CA ASP A 86 6.46 -20.23 6.19
C ASP A 86 6.14 -19.06 5.25
N ASP A 87 6.44 -19.21 3.96
CA ASP A 87 6.11 -18.19 2.95
C ASP A 87 4.59 -18.06 2.81
N VAL A 88 3.86 -19.18 2.81
CA VAL A 88 2.39 -19.18 2.78
C VAL A 88 1.81 -18.50 4.02
N ILE A 89 2.36 -18.76 5.21
CA ILE A 89 1.93 -18.09 6.45
C ILE A 89 2.14 -16.58 6.35
N ALA A 90 3.33 -16.16 5.91
CA ALA A 90 3.69 -14.76 5.78
C ALA A 90 2.79 -14.03 4.78
N GLU A 91 2.60 -14.60 3.58
CA GLU A 91 1.73 -14.02 2.56
C GLU A 91 0.26 -13.94 2.98
N LEU A 92 -0.28 -14.99 3.61
CA LEU A 92 -1.67 -15.02 4.10
C LEU A 92 -1.91 -14.00 5.22
N LEU A 93 -0.89 -13.73 6.04
CA LEU A 93 -0.92 -12.71 7.08
C LEU A 93 -0.54 -11.31 6.57
N ASN A 94 -0.18 -11.14 5.28
CA ASN A 94 0.36 -9.91 4.71
C ASN A 94 1.52 -9.32 5.55
N ILE A 95 2.50 -10.17 5.88
CA ILE A 95 3.77 -9.79 6.50
C ILE A 95 4.94 -10.35 5.70
N GLU A 96 6.14 -9.80 5.90
CA GLU A 96 7.35 -10.33 5.25
C GLU A 96 7.78 -11.66 5.92
N PRO A 97 8.36 -12.62 5.17
CA PRO A 97 8.89 -13.87 5.75
C PRO A 97 9.93 -13.64 6.86
N LYS A 98 10.71 -12.56 6.78
CA LYS A 98 11.65 -12.17 7.84
C LYS A 98 10.95 -11.74 9.13
N ASP A 99 9.79 -11.10 9.03
CA ASP A 99 9.02 -10.62 10.19
C ASP A 99 8.40 -11.81 10.92
N LEU A 100 7.95 -12.83 10.19
CA LEU A 100 7.52 -14.11 10.77
C LEU A 100 8.63 -14.72 11.66
N LYS A 101 9.85 -14.87 11.12
CA LYS A 101 10.98 -15.43 11.89
C LYS A 101 11.31 -14.59 13.12
N ASN A 102 11.30 -13.27 12.98
CA ASN A 102 11.60 -12.38 14.11
C ASN A 102 10.52 -12.46 15.21
N LEU A 103 9.24 -12.66 14.86
CA LEU A 103 8.16 -12.88 15.83
C LEU A 103 8.30 -14.20 16.59
N GLU A 104 8.90 -15.22 15.99
CA GLU A 104 9.13 -16.51 16.66
C GLU A 104 10.19 -16.43 17.74
N THR A 105 11.23 -15.64 17.48
CA THR A 105 12.35 -15.40 18.40
C THR A 105 12.10 -14.20 19.32
N PHE A 106 10.94 -13.57 19.23
CA PHE A 106 10.61 -12.39 20.04
C PHE A 106 10.58 -12.75 21.53
N ASP A 107 11.48 -12.14 22.30
CA ASP A 107 11.47 -12.22 23.77
C ASP A 107 10.85 -10.94 24.36
N PRO A 108 9.66 -11.01 24.97
CA PRO A 108 9.03 -9.86 25.60
C PRO A 108 9.87 -9.27 26.75
N LYS A 109 10.74 -10.07 27.40
CA LYS A 109 11.55 -9.59 28.54
C LYS A 109 12.54 -8.50 28.14
N ASN A 110 13.15 -8.61 26.96
CA ASN A 110 14.08 -7.59 26.45
C ASN A 110 13.34 -6.26 26.22
N SER A 111 12.10 -6.35 25.72
CA SER A 111 11.22 -5.20 25.51
C SER A 111 10.80 -4.56 26.84
N GLU A 112 10.41 -5.36 27.83
CA GLU A 112 10.07 -4.90 29.18
C GLU A 112 11.23 -4.17 29.88
N GLN A 113 12.45 -4.67 29.74
CA GLN A 113 13.65 -4.01 30.25
C GLN A 113 13.88 -2.66 29.58
N PHE A 114 13.76 -2.61 28.25
CA PHE A 114 13.85 -1.35 27.50
C PHE A 114 12.80 -0.33 27.98
N PHE A 115 11.52 -0.74 28.11
CA PHE A 115 10.45 0.14 28.58
C PHE A 115 10.68 0.62 30.01
N THR A 116 11.21 -0.24 30.87
CA THR A 116 11.52 0.09 32.27
C THR A 116 12.59 1.17 32.35
N GLU A 117 13.69 1.02 31.61
CA GLU A 117 14.77 2.02 31.57
C GLU A 117 14.32 3.33 30.92
N LEU A 118 13.52 3.23 29.86
CA LEU A 118 12.93 4.40 29.22
C LEU A 118 12.06 5.20 30.19
N ASN A 119 11.25 4.53 31.02
CA ASN A 119 10.40 5.20 32.01
C ASN A 119 11.18 5.80 33.19
N LYS A 120 12.34 5.23 33.55
CA LYS A 120 13.22 5.77 34.59
C LYS A 120 14.00 7.01 34.15
N MET A 121 14.25 7.15 32.85
CA MET A 121 15.03 8.26 32.30
C MET A 121 14.34 9.60 32.54
N LYS A 122 14.93 10.43 33.41
CA LYS A 122 14.47 11.81 33.64
C LYS A 122 15.36 12.75 32.85
N GLN A 123 14.76 13.50 31.94
CA GLN A 123 15.47 14.54 31.19
C GLN A 123 15.23 15.92 31.82
N SER A 124 16.28 16.74 31.84
CA SER A 124 16.19 18.13 32.27
C SER A 124 15.47 19.00 31.23
N GLY A 125 14.58 19.88 31.68
CA GLY A 125 13.92 20.88 30.82
C GLY A 125 14.83 22.07 30.52
N GLU A 126 15.81 22.33 31.39
CA GLU A 126 16.75 23.45 31.38
C GLU A 126 17.74 23.44 30.20
N VAL A 127 17.88 22.30 29.53
CA VAL A 127 18.72 22.11 28.33
C VAL A 127 17.94 21.67 27.09
N ALA A 128 16.60 21.77 27.12
CA ALA A 128 15.76 21.38 25.99
C ALA A 128 16.09 22.20 24.73
N ASP A 129 16.24 23.50 24.88
CA ASP A 129 16.55 24.45 23.82
C ASP A 129 17.93 24.22 23.18
N VAL A 130 18.89 23.68 23.93
CA VAL A 130 20.20 23.25 23.41
C VAL A 130 20.04 22.06 22.48
N LYS A 131 19.25 21.05 22.87
CA LYS A 131 19.04 19.84 22.06
C LYS A 131 18.33 20.17 20.75
N ASP A 132 17.30 21.03 20.83
CA ASP A 132 16.58 21.51 19.66
C ASP A 132 17.52 22.27 18.71
N ALA A 133 18.35 23.16 19.25
CA ALA A 133 19.31 23.91 18.45
C ALA A 133 20.39 23.01 17.82
N LEU A 134 20.87 21.97 18.50
CA LEU A 134 21.82 21.01 17.92
C LEU A 134 21.21 20.27 16.70
N MET A 135 19.95 19.85 16.82
CA MET A 135 19.22 19.22 15.71
C MET A 135 19.05 20.19 14.53
N GLN A 136 18.60 21.41 14.80
CA GLN A 136 18.34 22.44 13.78
C GLN A 136 19.62 22.91 13.08
N MET A 137 20.75 22.99 13.80
CA MET A 137 22.03 23.35 13.18
C MET A 137 22.57 22.22 12.30
N PHE A 138 22.26 20.96 12.60
CA PHE A 138 22.57 19.85 11.71
C PHE A 138 21.69 19.88 10.45
N GLU A 139 20.41 20.17 10.60
CA GLU A 139 19.52 20.38 9.45
C GLU A 139 20.01 21.54 8.56
N LEU A 140 20.42 22.66 9.16
CA LEU A 140 21.05 23.77 8.46
C LEU A 140 22.28 23.30 7.66
N LYS A 141 23.16 22.52 8.28
CA LYS A 141 24.34 21.93 7.62
C LYS A 141 23.95 21.11 6.40
N GLU A 142 22.97 20.21 6.52
CA GLU A 142 22.54 19.35 5.42
C GLU A 142 21.87 20.14 4.29
N LEU A 143 21.03 21.12 4.63
CA LEU A 143 20.42 22.02 3.64
C LEU A 143 21.48 22.81 2.88
N TRP A 144 22.48 23.38 3.59
CA TRP A 144 23.50 24.22 2.98
C TRP A 144 24.37 23.47 1.98
N LYS A 145 24.60 22.15 2.15
CA LYS A 145 25.31 21.32 1.16
C LYS A 145 24.65 21.33 -0.22
N SER A 146 23.34 21.55 -0.28
CA SER A 146 22.56 21.56 -1.53
C SER A 146 22.39 22.97 -2.13
N VAL A 147 22.80 24.03 -1.42
CA VAL A 147 22.60 25.41 -1.85
C VAL A 147 23.73 25.85 -2.79
N ASP A 148 23.38 26.10 -4.05
CA ASP A 148 24.29 26.66 -5.05
C ASP A 148 23.81 28.04 -5.50
N LEU A 149 24.37 29.09 -4.86
CA LEU A 149 24.05 30.49 -5.19
C LEU A 149 24.77 30.98 -6.46
N SER A 150 25.69 30.21 -7.04
CA SER A 150 26.42 30.63 -8.25
C SER A 150 25.55 30.59 -9.51
N LYS A 151 24.43 29.86 -9.46
CA LYS A 151 23.47 29.71 -10.56
C LYS A 151 22.33 30.71 -10.54
N MET A 152 22.37 31.69 -9.63
CA MET A 152 21.36 32.74 -9.54
C MET A 152 21.36 33.60 -10.81
N PRO A 153 20.19 34.14 -11.22
CA PRO A 153 20.14 35.05 -12.35
C PRO A 153 20.89 36.34 -12.05
N ASN A 154 21.49 36.95 -13.08
CA ASN A 154 22.01 38.31 -12.95
C ASN A 154 20.89 39.32 -12.74
N GLU A 155 21.24 40.51 -12.24
CA GLU A 155 20.30 41.59 -11.91
C GLU A 155 19.35 41.94 -13.07
N ALA A 156 19.89 42.07 -14.29
CA ALA A 156 19.11 42.44 -15.47
C ALA A 156 18.08 41.36 -15.84
N SER A 157 18.43 40.08 -15.74
CA SER A 157 17.52 38.96 -15.96
C SER A 157 16.47 38.91 -14.85
N TYR A 158 16.87 39.05 -13.58
CA TYR A 158 15.96 39.00 -12.44
C TYR A 158 14.89 40.10 -12.49
N LYS A 159 15.27 41.34 -12.87
CA LYS A 159 14.34 42.46 -13.03
C LYS A 159 13.20 42.19 -14.02
N LYS A 160 13.41 41.30 -15.01
CA LYS A 160 12.34 40.88 -15.95
C LYS A 160 11.19 40.15 -15.26
N LEU A 161 11.39 39.59 -14.07
CA LEU A 161 10.29 39.00 -13.28
C LEU A 161 9.23 40.05 -12.92
N GLY A 162 9.54 41.35 -12.98
CA GLY A 162 8.56 42.43 -12.81
C GLY A 162 7.48 42.41 -13.90
N ASP A 163 7.80 41.89 -15.09
CA ASP A 163 6.87 41.78 -16.22
C ASP A 163 5.79 40.73 -15.98
N LEU A 164 5.97 39.81 -15.00
CA LEU A 164 4.95 38.84 -14.61
C LEU A 164 3.65 39.50 -14.19
N LYS A 165 3.71 40.73 -13.66
CA LYS A 165 2.54 41.52 -13.27
C LYS A 165 1.60 41.82 -14.45
N SER A 166 2.09 41.71 -15.69
CA SER A 166 1.28 41.91 -16.90
C SER A 166 0.50 40.67 -17.35
N ILE A 167 0.73 39.50 -16.74
CA ILE A 167 0.02 38.27 -17.08
C ILE A 167 -1.41 38.35 -16.53
N ASP A 168 -2.36 38.58 -17.43
CA ASP A 168 -3.79 38.55 -17.13
C ASP A 168 -4.37 37.17 -17.43
N ALA A 169 -4.71 36.43 -16.37
CA ALA A 169 -5.41 35.16 -16.44
C ALA A 169 -6.89 35.26 -16.03
N SER A 170 -7.43 36.47 -15.84
CA SER A 170 -8.80 36.70 -15.35
C SER A 170 -9.86 36.07 -16.25
N ARG A 171 -9.59 35.91 -17.55
CA ARG A 171 -10.50 35.26 -18.50
C ARG A 171 -10.81 33.81 -18.15
N MET A 172 -9.91 33.12 -17.45
CA MET A 172 -10.15 31.75 -17.01
C MET A 172 -11.32 31.65 -16.02
N THR A 173 -11.62 32.71 -15.26
CA THR A 173 -12.78 32.75 -14.33
C THR A 173 -14.13 32.69 -15.06
N LYS A 174 -14.14 33.04 -16.36
CA LYS A 174 -15.35 33.08 -17.19
C LYS A 174 -15.61 31.75 -17.89
N VAL A 175 -14.68 30.80 -17.82
CA VAL A 175 -14.81 29.49 -18.44
C VAL A 175 -15.75 28.63 -17.62
N LYS A 176 -16.85 28.19 -18.23
CA LYS A 176 -17.87 27.37 -17.58
C LYS A 176 -17.61 25.89 -17.81
N PHE A 177 -16.65 25.33 -17.07
CA PHE A 177 -16.26 23.92 -17.22
C PHE A 177 -17.42 22.94 -16.99
N ASP A 178 -18.34 23.23 -16.05
CA ASP A 178 -19.49 22.36 -15.79
C ASP A 178 -20.49 22.30 -16.95
N GLU A 179 -20.71 23.42 -17.64
CA GLU A 179 -21.55 23.43 -18.85
C GLU A 179 -20.89 22.61 -19.97
N LEU A 180 -19.57 22.72 -20.11
CA LEU A 180 -18.80 21.96 -21.11
C LEU A 180 -18.86 20.45 -20.83
N LYS A 181 -18.67 20.03 -19.58
CA LYS A 181 -18.80 18.62 -19.15
C LYS A 181 -20.21 18.08 -19.46
N LYS A 182 -21.26 18.86 -19.18
CA LYS A 182 -22.65 18.49 -19.49
C LYS A 182 -22.90 18.34 -20.99
N MET A 183 -22.32 19.20 -21.82
CA MET A 183 -22.44 19.10 -23.28
C MET A 183 -21.78 17.83 -23.82
N ILE A 184 -20.62 17.45 -23.28
CA ILE A 184 -19.90 16.23 -23.67
C ILE A 184 -20.67 14.97 -23.28
N ALA A 185 -21.35 14.99 -22.12
CA ALA A 185 -22.10 13.86 -21.60
C ALA A 185 -23.51 13.68 -22.22
N LYS A 186 -23.99 14.64 -23.01
CA LYS A 186 -25.35 14.61 -23.60
C LYS A 186 -25.42 13.60 -24.76
N GLU A 187 -26.43 12.73 -24.78
CA GLU A 187 -26.74 11.86 -25.92
C GLU A 187 -28.10 12.22 -26.56
N PRO A 188 -28.17 12.58 -27.86
CA PRO A 188 -27.04 12.80 -28.78
C PRO A 188 -26.30 14.12 -28.48
N VAL A 189 -24.99 14.15 -28.76
CA VAL A 189 -24.15 15.35 -28.56
C VAL A 189 -24.53 16.43 -29.57
N GLU A 190 -24.73 17.66 -29.08
CA GLU A 190 -24.91 18.84 -29.93
C GLU A 190 -23.54 19.35 -30.41
N VAL A 191 -23.08 18.79 -31.54
CA VAL A 191 -21.71 18.98 -32.05
C VAL A 191 -21.35 20.46 -32.25
N ASP A 192 -22.24 21.28 -32.80
CA ASP A 192 -21.95 22.70 -33.07
C ASP A 192 -21.80 23.52 -31.77
N ASN A 193 -22.62 23.23 -30.76
CA ASN A 193 -22.55 23.86 -29.45
C ASN A 193 -21.27 23.46 -28.70
N LEU A 194 -20.92 22.17 -28.76
CA LEU A 194 -19.68 21.67 -28.18
C LEU A 194 -18.45 22.28 -28.86
N LYS A 195 -18.43 22.33 -30.20
CA LYS A 195 -17.35 22.93 -30.98
C LYS A 195 -17.16 24.42 -30.65
N THR A 196 -18.27 25.16 -30.56
CA THR A 196 -18.26 26.58 -30.18
C THR A 196 -17.72 26.77 -28.76
N SER A 197 -18.16 25.95 -27.81
CA SER A 197 -17.75 26.04 -26.40
C SER A 197 -16.27 25.65 -26.20
N LEU A 198 -15.80 24.60 -26.89
CA LEU A 198 -14.38 24.23 -26.92
C LEU A 198 -13.53 25.32 -27.59
N GLY A 199 -14.01 25.93 -28.68
CA GLY A 199 -13.35 27.06 -29.33
C GLY A 199 -13.22 28.28 -28.40
N SER A 200 -14.26 28.55 -27.60
CA SER A 200 -14.23 29.61 -26.57
C SER A 200 -13.23 29.31 -25.45
N LEU A 201 -13.17 28.05 -24.99
CA LEU A 201 -12.16 27.59 -24.03
C LEU A 201 -10.75 27.78 -24.57
N VAL A 202 -10.47 27.32 -25.79
CA VAL A 202 -9.18 27.49 -26.47
C VAL A 202 -8.81 28.96 -26.57
N THR A 203 -9.74 29.80 -27.03
CA THR A 203 -9.53 31.25 -27.16
C THR A 203 -9.20 31.89 -25.80
N SER A 204 -9.89 31.47 -24.73
CA SER A 204 -9.64 31.99 -23.38
C SER A 204 -8.21 31.70 -22.93
N VAL A 205 -7.70 30.49 -23.21
CA VAL A 205 -6.31 30.10 -22.91
C VAL A 205 -5.30 30.86 -23.77
N GLU A 206 -5.54 30.96 -25.09
CA GLU A 206 -4.64 31.65 -26.03
C GLU A 206 -4.50 33.14 -25.72
N THR A 207 -5.53 33.75 -25.15
CA THR A 207 -5.50 35.18 -24.80
C THR A 207 -4.66 35.51 -23.57
N ILE A 208 -4.24 34.51 -22.79
CA ILE A 208 -3.28 34.69 -21.70
C ILE A 208 -1.93 35.04 -22.33
N LYS A 209 -1.55 36.31 -22.30
CA LYS A 209 -0.28 36.80 -22.86
C LYS A 209 0.88 36.55 -21.88
N GLY A 210 2.10 36.41 -22.42
CA GLY A 210 3.31 36.26 -21.63
C GLY A 210 4.14 35.02 -22.01
N ASN A 211 5.46 35.18 -21.99
CA ASN A 211 6.41 34.11 -22.25
C ASN A 211 6.63 33.26 -20.98
N THR A 212 5.68 32.36 -20.72
CA THR A 212 5.67 31.50 -19.54
C THR A 212 6.92 30.64 -19.45
N GLU A 213 7.45 30.17 -20.57
CA GLU A 213 8.60 29.26 -20.59
C GLU A 213 9.90 29.94 -20.16
N THR A 214 10.17 31.14 -20.66
CA THR A 214 11.30 31.94 -20.19
C THR A 214 11.17 32.30 -18.72
N PHE A 215 9.97 32.63 -18.23
CA PHE A 215 9.76 32.90 -16.81
C PHE A 215 9.93 31.66 -15.94
N ILE A 216 9.45 30.49 -16.38
CA ILE A 216 9.68 29.22 -15.68
C ILE A 216 11.17 28.93 -15.57
N GLN A 217 11.93 29.09 -16.65
CA GLN A 217 13.38 28.90 -16.64
C GLN A 217 14.07 29.86 -15.66
N LEU A 218 13.66 31.13 -15.64
CA LEU A 218 14.21 32.14 -14.74
C LEU A 218 13.86 31.87 -13.26
N LEU A 219 12.62 31.49 -12.97
CA LEU A 219 12.20 31.10 -11.62
C LEU A 219 12.88 29.82 -11.14
N ASN A 220 13.17 28.87 -12.04
CA ASN A 220 13.93 27.67 -11.70
C ASN A 220 15.36 28.00 -11.23
N GLN A 221 15.97 29.09 -11.71
CA GLN A 221 17.27 29.55 -11.23
C GLN A 221 17.20 30.08 -9.78
N LEU A 222 16.00 30.40 -9.27
CA LEU A 222 15.77 30.85 -7.89
C LEU A 222 15.48 29.71 -6.92
N LYS A 223 15.43 28.44 -7.37
CA LYS A 223 15.24 27.26 -6.50
C LYS A 223 16.17 27.24 -5.27
N PRO A 224 17.46 27.63 -5.35
CA PRO A 224 18.34 27.70 -4.17
C PRO A 224 17.80 28.58 -3.03
N LEU A 225 16.96 29.58 -3.32
CA LEU A 225 16.38 30.45 -2.30
C LEU A 225 15.45 29.73 -1.34
N THR A 226 14.82 28.62 -1.75
CA THR A 226 14.00 27.81 -0.84
C THR A 226 14.86 27.29 0.30
N SER A 227 15.89 26.51 0.00
CA SER A 227 16.79 25.97 1.03
C SER A 227 17.49 27.09 1.81
N LEU A 228 17.88 28.18 1.16
CA LEU A 228 18.45 29.35 1.85
C LEU A 228 17.46 29.99 2.83
N SER A 229 16.19 30.14 2.46
CA SER A 229 15.16 30.67 3.38
C SER A 229 15.00 29.78 4.61
N GLN A 230 15.03 28.47 4.42
CA GLN A 230 14.94 27.49 5.52
C GLN A 230 16.14 27.62 6.47
N ILE A 231 17.35 27.70 5.91
CA ILE A 231 18.59 27.94 6.67
C ILE A 231 18.51 29.23 7.48
N LEU A 232 18.01 30.32 6.89
CA LEU A 232 17.90 31.61 7.56
C LEU A 232 16.87 31.63 8.69
N THR A 233 15.86 30.77 8.63
CA THR A 233 14.90 30.54 9.72
C THR A 233 15.52 29.74 10.87
N LEU A 234 16.35 28.75 10.57
CA LEU A 234 17.02 27.92 11.58
C LEU A 234 18.16 28.67 12.28
N TYR A 235 18.90 29.49 11.54
CA TYR A 235 20.14 30.11 11.99
C TYR A 235 20.07 30.92 13.29
N PRO A 236 19.02 31.73 13.58
CA PRO A 236 18.90 32.46 14.84
C PRO A 236 18.99 31.58 16.10
N LYS A 237 18.65 30.30 15.99
CA LYS A 237 18.61 29.32 17.09
C LYS A 237 20.01 28.94 17.58
N ILE A 238 21.07 29.32 16.83
CA ILE A 238 22.48 29.21 17.23
C ILE A 238 22.77 29.89 18.57
N GLY A 239 22.00 30.93 18.95
CA GLY A 239 22.13 31.61 20.23
C GLY A 239 21.94 30.68 21.44
N ASN A 240 21.11 29.64 21.30
CA ASN A 240 20.84 28.67 22.36
C ASN A 240 22.07 27.79 22.66
N LEU A 241 23.02 27.71 21.72
CA LEU A 241 24.27 26.93 21.82
C LEU A 241 25.41 27.69 22.49
N ASN A 242 25.16 28.92 23.01
CA ASN A 242 26.16 29.64 23.78
C ASN A 242 26.35 29.01 25.18
N MET A 243 27.13 27.94 25.24
CA MET A 243 27.45 27.25 26.47
C MET A 243 28.38 28.08 27.39
N GLY A 244 29.03 29.13 26.89
CA GLY A 244 29.83 30.04 27.70
C GLY A 244 28.99 30.81 28.74
N ASN A 245 27.74 31.10 28.39
CA ASN A 245 26.82 31.88 29.23
C ASN A 245 25.90 31.01 30.12
N ARG A 246 25.97 29.68 30.00
CA ARG A 246 25.16 28.76 30.83
C ARG A 246 25.85 28.38 32.13
N LYS A 247 25.05 28.03 33.14
CA LYS A 247 25.59 27.60 34.44
C LYS A 247 26.31 26.25 34.27
N PRO A 248 27.37 25.97 35.04
CA PRO A 248 28.05 24.66 35.03
C PRO A 248 27.09 23.48 35.27
N THR A 249 26.04 23.70 36.07
CA THR A 249 24.96 22.73 36.30
C THR A 249 24.26 22.33 35.01
N ASP A 250 24.00 23.26 34.11
CA ASP A 250 23.27 23.02 32.86
C ASP A 250 24.12 22.19 31.90
N LYS A 251 25.44 22.41 31.90
CA LYS A 251 26.39 21.58 31.11
C LYS A 251 26.39 20.13 31.57
N ASN A 252 26.45 19.91 32.88
CA ASN A 252 26.41 18.56 33.46
C ASN A 252 25.08 17.85 33.19
N LEU A 253 23.96 18.58 33.14
CA LEU A 253 22.65 18.01 32.80
C LEU A 253 22.61 17.53 31.34
N LEU A 254 23.16 18.30 30.41
CA LEU A 254 23.27 17.90 29.00
C LEU A 254 24.10 16.60 28.87
N GLU A 255 25.26 16.55 29.52
CA GLU A 255 26.13 15.36 29.52
C GLU A 255 25.43 14.12 30.10
N THR A 256 24.71 14.31 31.21
CA THR A 256 23.93 13.22 31.86
C THR A 256 22.86 12.67 30.92
N ASP A 257 22.17 13.55 30.19
CA ASP A 257 21.15 13.16 29.24
C ASP A 257 21.74 12.33 28.08
N PHE A 258 22.86 12.76 27.49
CA PHE A 258 23.54 11.99 26.43
C PHE A 258 24.08 10.64 26.93
N GLU A 259 24.63 10.58 28.15
CA GLU A 259 25.18 9.34 28.72
C GLU A 259 24.08 8.29 28.92
N ALA A 260 22.88 8.71 29.34
CA ALA A 260 21.74 7.82 29.54
C ALA A 260 21.31 7.08 28.25
N LEU A 261 21.62 7.62 27.07
CA LEU A 261 21.34 6.95 25.80
C LEU A 261 22.15 5.67 25.60
N LYS A 262 23.32 5.51 26.22
CA LYS A 262 24.18 4.32 26.04
C LYS A 262 23.52 3.04 26.54
N ASN A 263 22.85 3.13 27.69
CA ASN A 263 22.09 2.01 28.23
C ASN A 263 20.90 1.65 27.32
N LEU A 264 20.13 2.67 26.89
CA LEU A 264 19.00 2.49 25.98
C LEU A 264 19.42 1.91 24.63
N LYS A 265 20.55 2.33 24.07
CA LYS A 265 21.11 1.77 22.84
C LYS A 265 21.36 0.27 22.99
N THR A 266 22.03 -0.15 24.07
CA THR A 266 22.34 -1.55 24.33
C THR A 266 21.06 -2.39 24.42
N LEU A 267 20.05 -1.91 25.14
CA LEU A 267 18.76 -2.59 25.26
C LEU A 267 17.98 -2.60 23.95
N SER A 268 18.04 -1.52 23.16
CA SER A 268 17.36 -1.42 21.87
C SER A 268 17.88 -2.42 20.82
N GLN A 269 19.15 -2.83 20.94
CA GLN A 269 19.75 -3.85 20.06
C GLN A 269 19.30 -5.27 20.44
N GLN A 270 18.83 -5.47 21.67
CA GLN A 270 18.37 -6.75 22.19
C GLN A 270 16.86 -6.94 22.05
N SER A 271 16.12 -5.84 21.95
CA SER A 271 14.67 -5.84 21.79
C SER A 271 14.28 -5.87 20.31
N SER A 272 13.26 -6.63 19.98
CA SER A 272 12.75 -6.77 18.61
C SER A 272 11.46 -5.95 18.41
N LEU A 273 11.43 -4.70 18.87
CA LEU A 273 10.22 -3.85 18.82
C LEU A 273 9.78 -3.48 17.40
N ASN A 274 10.71 -3.46 16.44
CA ASN A 274 10.38 -3.24 15.03
C ASN A 274 9.38 -4.27 14.50
N VAL A 275 9.44 -5.49 15.04
CA VAL A 275 8.54 -6.59 14.70
C VAL A 275 7.13 -6.31 15.24
N ILE A 276 7.02 -5.75 16.45
CA ILE A 276 5.74 -5.34 17.02
C ILE A 276 5.10 -4.27 16.13
N PHE A 277 5.89 -3.26 15.74
CA PHE A 277 5.42 -2.24 14.80
C PHE A 277 4.96 -2.85 13.48
N ALA A 278 5.74 -3.76 12.88
CA ALA A 278 5.36 -4.44 11.64
C ALA A 278 4.02 -5.18 11.75
N SER A 279 3.83 -5.97 12.79
CA SER A 279 2.59 -6.74 13.01
C SER A 279 1.38 -5.83 13.22
N VAL A 280 1.47 -4.83 14.10
CA VAL A 280 0.34 -3.92 14.35
C VAL A 280 0.03 -3.07 13.12
N SER A 281 1.06 -2.47 12.51
CA SER A 281 0.86 -1.60 11.36
C SER A 281 0.31 -2.35 10.14
N SER A 282 0.67 -3.62 9.92
CA SER A 282 0.07 -4.43 8.84
C SER A 282 -1.45 -4.60 8.93
N ARG A 283 -2.05 -4.35 10.11
CA ARG A 283 -3.50 -4.38 10.34
C ARG A 283 -4.14 -3.01 10.30
N TYR A 284 -3.33 -1.97 10.37
CA TYR A 284 -3.78 -0.59 10.50
C TYR A 284 -3.64 0.20 9.20
N VAL A 285 -2.52 0.02 8.51
CA VAL A 285 -2.21 0.58 7.18
C VAL A 285 -1.83 -0.55 6.23
N TYR A 286 -2.05 -0.36 4.94
CA TYR A 286 -1.61 -1.35 3.95
C TYR A 286 -0.10 -1.45 3.96
N ARG A 287 0.40 -2.66 4.23
CA ARG A 287 1.80 -3.02 3.99
C ARG A 287 1.86 -3.89 2.76
N HIS A 288 2.73 -3.50 1.84
CA HIS A 288 3.03 -4.36 0.71
C HIS A 288 3.64 -5.67 1.22
N THR A 289 3.18 -6.77 0.63
CA THR A 289 3.79 -8.08 0.74
C THR A 289 3.74 -8.68 -0.64
N GLU A 290 4.88 -9.09 -1.19
CA GLU A 290 4.90 -9.78 -2.47
C GLU A 290 4.21 -11.14 -2.30
N LYS A 291 3.13 -11.37 -3.06
CA LYS A 291 2.40 -12.64 -3.04
C LYS A 291 2.85 -13.49 -4.21
N ILE A 292 3.62 -14.53 -3.93
CA ILE A 292 4.09 -15.48 -4.93
C ILE A 292 3.12 -16.66 -5.02
N TYR A 293 2.67 -17.18 -3.87
CA TYR A 293 1.91 -18.43 -3.79
C TYR A 293 0.41 -18.22 -3.56
N THR A 294 0.02 -17.06 -3.03
CA THR A 294 -1.34 -16.77 -2.57
C THR A 294 -2.01 -15.62 -3.34
N SER A 295 -1.52 -15.32 -4.54
CA SER A 295 -1.96 -14.17 -5.36
C SER A 295 -3.49 -14.11 -5.63
N GLY A 296 -4.22 -15.22 -5.63
CA GLY A 296 -5.68 -15.22 -5.76
C GLY A 296 -6.44 -14.92 -4.45
N PHE A 297 -5.75 -14.88 -3.31
CA PHE A 297 -6.27 -14.45 -2.01
C PHE A 297 -5.95 -12.97 -1.77
N VAL A 298 -6.68 -12.11 -2.47
CA VAL A 298 -6.57 -10.64 -2.40
C VAL A 298 -6.53 -10.15 -0.95
N ASN A 299 -7.45 -10.64 -0.11
CA ASN A 299 -7.57 -10.26 1.30
C ASN A 299 -6.77 -11.15 2.26
N GLY A 300 -5.79 -11.91 1.75
CA GLY A 300 -4.99 -12.86 2.53
C GLY A 300 -5.86 -13.98 3.10
N PHE A 301 -5.61 -14.38 4.33
CA PHE A 301 -6.30 -15.53 4.95
C PHE A 301 -7.83 -15.38 5.06
N LYS A 302 -8.36 -14.15 5.02
CA LYS A 302 -9.81 -13.91 5.07
C LYS A 302 -10.52 -14.52 3.87
N ASP A 303 -9.87 -14.54 2.70
CA ASP A 303 -10.44 -15.13 1.48
C ASP A 303 -10.59 -16.65 1.55
N LEU A 304 -9.91 -17.33 2.50
CA LEU A 304 -10.05 -18.77 2.69
C LEU A 304 -11.49 -19.17 3.01
N GLU A 305 -12.27 -18.28 3.64
CA GLU A 305 -13.67 -18.55 4.00
C GLU A 305 -14.59 -18.78 2.79
N ASN A 306 -14.20 -18.22 1.64
CA ASN A 306 -14.98 -18.29 0.43
C ASN A 306 -14.65 -19.55 -0.39
N VAL A 307 -13.55 -20.26 -0.11
CA VAL A 307 -13.12 -21.41 -0.90
C VAL A 307 -14.18 -22.51 -0.92
N SER A 308 -14.81 -22.77 0.24
CA SER A 308 -15.83 -23.80 0.40
C SER A 308 -17.15 -23.51 -0.33
N SER A 309 -17.51 -22.23 -0.52
CA SER A 309 -18.68 -21.82 -1.30
C SER A 309 -18.34 -21.69 -2.79
N ASP A 310 -17.17 -21.16 -3.13
CA ASP A 310 -16.71 -20.95 -4.50
C ASP A 310 -16.62 -22.27 -5.28
N LYS A 311 -16.16 -23.36 -4.65
CA LYS A 311 -16.14 -24.69 -5.30
C LYS A 311 -17.53 -25.22 -5.69
N LYS A 312 -18.60 -24.74 -5.04
CA LYS A 312 -19.99 -25.15 -5.27
C LYS A 312 -20.71 -24.20 -6.23
N ASP A 313 -20.05 -23.12 -6.65
CA ASP A 313 -20.64 -22.11 -7.51
C ASP A 313 -20.98 -22.69 -8.89
N LYS A 314 -22.14 -22.30 -9.43
CA LYS A 314 -22.65 -22.84 -10.70
C LYS A 314 -21.74 -22.47 -11.88
N TRP A 315 -21.19 -21.27 -11.88
CA TRP A 315 -20.30 -20.80 -12.94
C TRP A 315 -18.95 -21.52 -12.87
N ILE A 316 -18.40 -21.70 -11.66
CA ILE A 316 -17.17 -22.50 -11.46
C ILE A 316 -17.35 -23.94 -11.94
N ASN A 317 -18.49 -24.57 -11.63
CA ASN A 317 -18.82 -25.92 -12.11
C ASN A 317 -19.02 -26.02 -13.63
N GLN A 318 -19.23 -24.89 -14.31
CA GLN A 318 -19.29 -24.83 -15.78
C GLN A 318 -17.91 -24.64 -16.42
N VAL A 319 -16.89 -24.25 -15.65
CA VAL A 319 -15.51 -24.21 -16.13
C VAL A 319 -15.04 -25.65 -16.37
N PRO A 320 -14.69 -26.03 -17.61
CA PRO A 320 -14.31 -27.40 -17.92
C PRO A 320 -13.14 -27.88 -17.04
N ALA A 321 -13.24 -29.11 -16.54
CA ALA A 321 -12.14 -29.86 -15.90
C ALA A 321 -11.61 -29.38 -14.54
N ILE A 322 -12.30 -28.46 -13.85
CA ILE A 322 -12.14 -28.39 -12.40
C ILE A 322 -12.81 -29.66 -11.83
N PRO A 323 -12.10 -30.51 -11.06
CA PRO A 323 -12.67 -31.73 -10.52
C PRO A 323 -13.96 -31.43 -9.75
N SER A 324 -15.02 -32.21 -9.99
CA SER A 324 -16.32 -32.05 -9.32
C SER A 324 -16.25 -32.31 -7.80
N HIS A 325 -15.15 -32.90 -7.34
CA HIS A 325 -14.84 -33.17 -5.95
C HIS A 325 -13.47 -32.56 -5.63
N LEU A 326 -13.48 -31.31 -5.15
CA LEU A 326 -12.31 -30.68 -4.53
C LEU A 326 -12.26 -31.08 -3.04
N ASP A 327 -12.28 -32.39 -2.81
CA ASP A 327 -12.22 -32.97 -1.47
C ASP A 327 -10.83 -32.67 -0.88
N GLY A 328 -10.80 -32.13 0.34
CA GLY A 328 -9.56 -31.67 0.97
C GLY A 328 -9.36 -30.15 0.98
N LEU A 329 -10.08 -29.35 0.17
CA LEU A 329 -10.06 -27.88 0.31
C LEU A 329 -10.61 -27.41 1.67
N GLU A 330 -11.42 -28.23 2.33
CA GLU A 330 -11.97 -27.99 3.68
C GLU A 330 -10.89 -27.92 4.76
N GLU A 331 -9.70 -28.47 4.51
CA GLU A 331 -8.56 -28.34 5.43
C GLU A 331 -8.03 -26.89 5.46
N LEU A 332 -8.30 -26.07 4.44
CA LEU A 332 -7.99 -24.62 4.47
C LEU A 332 -8.86 -23.86 5.48
N ASP A 333 -10.06 -24.35 5.79
CA ASP A 333 -10.91 -23.74 6.83
C ASP A 333 -10.25 -23.85 8.22
N LYS A 334 -9.54 -24.95 8.49
CA LYS A 334 -8.77 -25.10 9.74
C LYS A 334 -7.61 -24.10 9.81
N VAL A 335 -6.93 -23.84 8.69
CA VAL A 335 -5.88 -22.81 8.62
C VAL A 335 -6.47 -21.44 8.92
N ARG A 336 -7.63 -21.12 8.32
CA ARG A 336 -8.37 -19.87 8.57
C ARG A 336 -8.69 -19.69 10.05
N GLU A 337 -9.22 -20.71 10.74
CA GLU A 337 -9.57 -20.61 12.17
C GLU A 337 -8.37 -20.25 13.05
N GLN A 338 -7.21 -20.88 12.79
CA GLN A 338 -5.98 -20.59 13.52
C GLN A 338 -5.48 -19.17 13.21
N MET A 339 -5.55 -18.73 11.95
CA MET A 339 -5.17 -17.38 11.55
C MET A 339 -6.10 -16.31 12.12
N MET A 340 -7.42 -16.54 12.14
CA MET A 340 -8.40 -15.64 12.78
C MET A 340 -8.11 -15.45 14.27
N THR A 341 -7.69 -16.51 14.96
CA THR A 341 -7.35 -16.44 16.39
C THR A 341 -6.12 -15.53 16.62
N LEU A 342 -5.10 -15.66 15.78
CA LEU A 342 -3.92 -14.79 15.82
C LEU A 342 -4.27 -13.35 15.44
N ASP A 343 -5.01 -13.18 14.34
CA ASP A 343 -5.43 -11.89 13.82
C ASP A 343 -6.28 -11.10 14.83
N GLY A 344 -7.14 -11.79 15.60
CA GLY A 344 -7.91 -11.17 16.67
C GLY A 344 -7.03 -10.56 17.77
N LYS A 345 -5.91 -11.22 18.12
CA LYS A 345 -4.94 -10.67 19.08
C LYS A 345 -4.27 -9.42 18.54
N TRP A 346 -3.75 -9.47 17.30
CA TRP A 346 -3.09 -8.33 16.68
C TRP A 346 -4.04 -7.16 16.43
N SER A 347 -5.26 -7.44 15.96
CA SER A 347 -6.27 -6.44 15.67
C SER A 347 -6.80 -5.74 16.93
N SER A 348 -6.77 -6.40 18.09
CA SER A 348 -7.18 -5.79 19.37
C SER A 348 -6.33 -4.57 19.78
N VAL A 349 -5.11 -4.49 19.27
CA VAL A 349 -4.17 -3.37 19.51
C VAL A 349 -3.91 -2.53 18.25
N ALA A 350 -4.54 -2.85 17.12
CA ALA A 350 -4.38 -2.14 15.85
C ALA A 350 -5.31 -0.92 15.76
N ASN A 351 -4.99 0.11 16.53
CA ASN A 351 -5.69 1.40 16.52
C ASN A 351 -4.71 2.56 16.28
N GLN A 352 -5.25 3.76 16.08
CA GLN A 352 -4.47 4.97 15.78
C GLN A 352 -3.44 5.29 16.86
N GLU A 353 -3.87 5.27 18.11
CA GLU A 353 -3.02 5.65 19.24
C GLU A 353 -1.82 4.69 19.34
N THR A 354 -2.06 3.39 19.26
CA THR A 354 -1.00 2.37 19.27
C THR A 354 -0.10 2.47 18.05
N TYR A 355 -0.64 2.71 16.86
CA TYR A 355 0.15 2.89 15.64
C TYR A 355 1.12 4.07 15.76
N THR A 356 0.63 5.26 16.13
CA THR A 356 1.46 6.45 16.35
C THR A 356 2.50 6.20 17.45
N SER A 357 2.09 5.54 18.54
CA SER A 357 2.99 5.21 19.65
C SER A 357 4.15 4.30 19.22
N LEU A 358 3.85 3.24 18.47
CA LEU A 358 4.86 2.30 17.96
C LEU A 358 5.77 2.95 16.92
N LYS A 359 5.26 3.90 16.14
CA LYS A 359 6.06 4.68 15.18
C LYS A 359 7.10 5.54 15.91
N HIS A 360 6.72 6.29 16.94
CA HIS A 360 7.68 7.05 17.76
C HIS A 360 8.78 6.14 18.34
N VAL A 361 8.43 4.94 18.78
CA VAL A 361 9.40 3.94 19.24
C VAL A 361 10.31 3.47 18.10
N ALA A 362 9.75 3.14 16.93
CA ALA A 362 10.53 2.70 15.78
C ALA A 362 11.52 3.78 15.32
N ASP A 363 11.10 5.04 15.34
CA ASP A 363 11.96 6.18 14.99
C ASP A 363 13.04 6.40 16.05
N LEU A 364 12.72 6.28 17.34
CA LEU A 364 13.72 6.29 18.40
C LEU A 364 14.77 5.17 18.21
N TYR A 365 14.35 3.97 17.79
CA TYR A 365 15.28 2.85 17.53
C TYR A 365 16.24 3.15 16.40
N LYS A 366 15.74 3.73 15.30
CA LYS A 366 16.60 4.18 14.19
C LYS A 366 17.63 5.20 14.67
N MET A 367 17.23 6.14 15.52
CA MET A 367 18.14 7.15 16.08
C MET A 367 19.19 6.54 17.04
N LEU A 368 18.82 5.51 17.80
CA LEU A 368 19.73 4.80 18.72
C LEU A 368 20.66 3.80 18.04
N ALA A 369 20.36 3.38 16.80
CA ALA A 369 21.18 2.42 16.05
C ALA A 369 22.56 2.98 15.70
N GLY A 370 22.66 4.30 15.47
CA GLY A 370 23.90 5.00 15.13
C GLY A 370 24.89 5.10 16.31
N ASP A 371 26.10 5.55 16.03
CA ASP A 371 27.09 5.85 17.07
C ASP A 371 26.61 6.99 17.99
N LEU A 372 26.81 6.81 19.29
CA LEU A 372 26.51 7.85 20.28
C LEU A 372 27.72 8.77 20.45
N PRO A 373 27.50 10.07 20.66
CA PRO A 373 28.58 11.01 20.86
C PRO A 373 29.27 10.80 22.22
N SER A 374 30.57 11.04 22.28
CA SER A 374 31.30 11.25 23.52
C SER A 374 31.07 12.66 24.06
N LYS A 375 31.44 12.90 25.32
CA LYS A 375 31.44 14.25 25.91
C LYS A 375 32.25 15.23 25.07
N THR A 376 33.43 14.82 24.61
CA THR A 376 34.31 15.64 23.78
C THR A 376 33.64 16.00 22.45
N ASP A 377 32.85 15.11 21.86
CA ASP A 377 32.13 15.39 20.61
C ASP A 377 31.08 16.47 20.83
N VAL A 378 30.28 16.37 21.90
CA VAL A 378 29.26 17.36 22.23
C VAL A 378 29.89 18.73 22.48
N GLU A 379 30.99 18.80 23.24
CA GLU A 379 31.72 20.03 23.50
C GLU A 379 32.35 20.62 22.23
N ALA A 380 32.99 19.79 21.41
CA ALA A 380 33.65 20.23 20.17
C ALA A 380 32.63 20.79 19.17
N ILE A 381 31.50 20.11 18.96
CA ILE A 381 30.45 20.56 18.06
C ILE A 381 29.78 21.83 18.57
N THR A 382 29.39 21.87 19.84
CA THR A 382 28.71 23.06 20.38
C THR A 382 29.60 24.30 20.32
N ASN A 383 30.88 24.17 20.70
CA ASN A 383 31.85 25.25 20.60
C ASN A 383 32.19 25.60 19.14
N GLY A 384 32.27 24.60 18.26
CA GLY A 384 32.55 24.77 16.83
C GLY A 384 31.46 25.60 16.16
N ILE A 385 30.19 25.22 16.35
CA ILE A 385 29.03 25.96 15.83
C ILE A 385 29.06 27.40 16.35
N TYR A 386 29.24 27.60 17.66
CA TYR A 386 29.24 28.94 18.24
C TYR A 386 30.39 29.81 17.70
N LYS A 387 31.57 29.24 17.43
CA LYS A 387 32.69 29.96 16.80
C LYS A 387 32.42 30.34 15.35
N CYS A 388 31.59 29.59 14.63
CA CYS A 388 31.17 29.95 13.28
C CYS A 388 30.18 31.12 13.27
N ALA A 389 29.49 31.37 14.39
CA ALA A 389 28.38 32.31 14.46
C ALA A 389 28.76 33.76 14.09
N THR A 390 27.97 34.33 13.19
CA THR A 390 27.92 35.75 12.83
C THR A 390 26.48 36.25 12.92
N VAL A 391 26.26 37.56 13.07
CA VAL A 391 24.91 38.14 13.10
C VAL A 391 24.37 38.24 11.67
N PRO A 392 23.24 37.59 11.31
CA PRO A 392 22.61 37.74 10.00
C PRO A 392 21.86 39.07 9.91
N THR A 393 21.67 39.60 8.70
CA THR A 393 20.87 40.82 8.49
C THR A 393 19.37 40.48 8.38
N GLN A 394 18.55 40.98 9.31
CA GLN A 394 17.10 40.68 9.35
C GLN A 394 16.37 41.02 8.04
N ALA A 395 16.71 42.16 7.42
CA ALA A 395 16.10 42.61 6.18
C ALA A 395 16.36 41.67 4.98
N ALA A 396 17.54 41.04 4.91
CA ALA A 396 17.83 40.08 3.84
C ALA A 396 17.05 38.78 4.02
N THR A 397 16.89 38.30 5.26
CA THR A 397 16.08 37.11 5.57
C THR A 397 14.63 37.27 5.14
N GLU A 398 13.99 38.38 5.51
CA GLU A 398 12.58 38.63 5.13
C GLU A 398 12.40 38.68 3.61
N ALA A 399 13.35 39.30 2.88
CA ALA A 399 13.31 39.38 1.43
C ALA A 399 13.47 38.01 0.77
N VAL A 400 14.48 37.22 1.20
CA VAL A 400 14.74 35.87 0.66
C VAL A 400 13.57 34.94 0.91
N THR A 401 13.04 34.91 2.14
CA THR A 401 11.89 34.05 2.48
C THR A 401 10.67 34.41 1.63
N LYS A 402 10.35 35.70 1.49
CA LYS A 402 9.22 36.13 0.66
C LYS A 402 9.40 35.73 -0.82
N VAL A 403 10.59 35.96 -1.39
CA VAL A 403 10.87 35.63 -2.79
C VAL A 403 10.89 34.11 -3.01
N ALA A 404 11.42 33.33 -2.07
CA ALA A 404 11.40 31.88 -2.14
C ALA A 404 9.98 31.32 -2.18
N THR A 405 9.09 31.82 -1.30
CA THR A 405 7.66 31.46 -1.32
C THR A 405 7.01 31.87 -2.65
N ASN A 406 7.22 33.11 -3.08
CA ASN A 406 6.60 33.63 -4.32
C ASN A 406 7.09 32.92 -5.58
N THR A 407 8.34 32.47 -5.59
CA THR A 407 8.92 31.66 -6.66
C THR A 407 8.11 30.38 -6.86
N GLY A 408 7.79 29.65 -5.79
CA GLY A 408 6.97 28.44 -5.84
C GLY A 408 5.55 28.69 -6.37
N ILE A 409 4.91 29.77 -5.90
CA ILE A 409 3.57 30.18 -6.36
C ILE A 409 3.58 30.40 -7.88
N LEU A 410 4.53 31.21 -8.36
CA LEU A 410 4.62 31.61 -9.76
C LEU A 410 4.99 30.43 -10.65
N LEU A 411 5.95 29.60 -10.25
CA LEU A 411 6.33 28.39 -10.99
C LEU A 411 5.13 27.49 -11.23
N ARG A 412 4.32 27.29 -10.19
CA ARG A 412 3.10 26.49 -10.30
C ARG A 412 2.09 27.14 -11.26
N LYS A 413 1.74 28.41 -11.06
CA LYS A 413 0.76 29.11 -11.90
C LYS A 413 1.19 29.12 -13.37
N LEU A 414 2.45 29.44 -13.65
CA LEU A 414 3.01 29.46 -15.01
C LEU A 414 3.05 28.06 -15.64
N SER A 415 3.38 27.03 -14.86
CA SER A 415 3.36 25.64 -15.34
C SER A 415 1.95 25.18 -15.68
N SER A 416 0.94 25.58 -14.90
CA SER A 416 -0.47 25.33 -15.23
C SER A 416 -0.91 26.08 -16.49
N ILE A 417 -0.49 27.33 -16.68
CA ILE A 417 -0.73 28.05 -17.96
C ILE A 417 -0.07 27.31 -19.14
N HIS A 418 1.16 26.82 -18.96
CA HIS A 418 1.87 26.08 -20.00
C HIS A 418 1.11 24.79 -20.38
N ARG A 419 0.63 24.00 -19.40
CA ARG A 419 -0.20 22.82 -19.65
C ARG A 419 -1.54 23.16 -20.28
N LEU A 420 -2.22 24.21 -19.81
CA LEU A 420 -3.46 24.71 -20.42
C LEU A 420 -3.26 24.98 -21.91
N ARG A 421 -2.15 25.63 -22.28
CA ARG A 421 -1.82 25.91 -23.68
C ARG A 421 -1.60 24.63 -24.49
N GLN A 422 -0.90 23.63 -23.94
CA GLN A 422 -0.72 22.33 -24.58
C GLN A 422 -2.07 21.61 -24.81
N PHE A 423 -2.95 21.61 -23.80
CA PHE A 423 -4.28 21.02 -23.92
C PHE A 423 -5.17 21.77 -24.90
N ALA A 424 -5.12 23.11 -24.88
CA ALA A 424 -5.85 23.95 -25.82
C ALA A 424 -5.39 23.70 -27.27
N GLU A 425 -4.09 23.57 -27.52
CA GLU A 425 -3.55 23.24 -28.83
C GLU A 425 -4.00 21.85 -29.30
N LYS A 426 -4.00 20.86 -28.40
CA LYS A 426 -4.54 19.52 -28.73
C LYS A 426 -6.04 19.58 -29.07
N ILE A 427 -6.84 20.31 -28.29
CA ILE A 427 -8.28 20.51 -28.57
C ILE A 427 -8.46 21.18 -29.94
N LYS A 428 -7.70 22.22 -30.23
CA LYS A 428 -7.79 23.00 -31.46
C LYS A 428 -7.38 22.22 -32.70
N SER A 429 -6.24 21.54 -32.64
CA SER A 429 -5.64 20.87 -33.79
C SER A 429 -6.21 19.48 -34.04
N GLU A 430 -6.57 18.75 -32.99
CA GLU A 430 -6.96 17.35 -33.09
C GLU A 430 -8.48 17.15 -32.97
N PHE A 431 -9.12 17.71 -31.94
CA PHE A 431 -10.51 17.36 -31.62
C PHE A 431 -11.55 18.22 -32.34
N ILE A 432 -11.37 19.54 -32.36
CA ILE A 432 -12.29 20.48 -33.03
C ILE A 432 -12.50 20.13 -34.53
N PRO A 433 -11.47 19.71 -35.29
CA PRO A 433 -11.64 19.29 -36.68
C PRO A 433 -12.35 17.94 -36.85
N LYS A 434 -12.16 17.01 -35.90
CA LYS A 434 -12.76 15.66 -35.92
C LYS A 434 -14.21 15.62 -35.43
N LEU A 435 -14.63 16.63 -34.65
CA LEU A 435 -15.99 16.75 -34.13
C LEU A 435 -17.01 16.74 -35.27
N SER A 436 -17.80 15.66 -35.33
CA SER A 436 -18.87 15.44 -36.30
C SER A 436 -20.02 14.68 -35.64
N ALA A 437 -21.15 14.57 -36.32
CA ALA A 437 -22.31 13.80 -35.84
C ALA A 437 -22.01 12.29 -35.63
N LYS A 438 -20.83 11.81 -36.07
CA LYS A 438 -20.37 10.41 -35.94
C LYS A 438 -19.20 10.25 -34.95
N ILE A 439 -18.93 11.25 -34.10
CA ILE A 439 -17.83 11.16 -33.13
C ILE A 439 -17.98 9.92 -32.24
N SER A 440 -16.89 9.21 -32.02
CA SER A 440 -16.89 8.00 -31.19
C SER A 440 -17.03 8.34 -29.70
N LYS A 441 -17.55 7.38 -28.91
CA LYS A 441 -17.64 7.53 -27.44
C LYS A 441 -16.25 7.66 -26.82
N GLU A 442 -15.26 6.98 -27.38
CA GLU A 442 -13.87 7.02 -26.98
C GLU A 442 -13.26 8.42 -27.18
N GLU A 443 -13.51 9.07 -28.32
CA GLU A 443 -13.06 10.44 -28.58
C GLU A 443 -13.74 11.45 -27.65
N LEU A 444 -15.05 11.31 -27.40
CA LEU A 444 -15.77 12.15 -26.42
C LEU A 444 -15.20 12.01 -25.01
N LYS A 445 -14.83 10.79 -24.62
CA LYS A 445 -14.18 10.51 -23.34
C LYS A 445 -12.81 11.16 -23.23
N GLU A 446 -12.02 11.13 -24.31
CA GLU A 446 -10.73 11.80 -24.34
C GLU A 446 -10.86 13.32 -24.20
N ILE A 447 -11.84 13.92 -24.89
CA ILE A 447 -12.18 15.35 -24.74
C ILE A 447 -12.60 15.64 -23.30
N SER A 448 -13.47 14.82 -22.71
CA SER A 448 -13.91 14.96 -21.31
C SER A 448 -12.72 14.97 -20.34
N ASN A 449 -11.81 14.00 -20.49
CA ASN A 449 -10.61 13.89 -19.66
C ASN A 449 -9.70 15.13 -19.78
N LEU A 450 -9.55 15.70 -21.00
CA LEU A 450 -8.80 16.93 -21.20
C LEU A 450 -9.48 18.12 -20.54
N VAL A 451 -10.80 18.24 -20.67
CA VAL A 451 -11.59 19.31 -20.03
C VAL A 451 -11.45 19.28 -18.52
N VAL A 452 -11.52 18.11 -17.89
CA VAL A 452 -11.30 17.95 -16.44
C VAL A 452 -9.88 18.39 -16.05
N LYS A 453 -8.85 17.97 -16.81
CA LYS A 453 -7.46 18.41 -16.55
C LYS A 453 -7.29 19.92 -16.68
N MET A 454 -7.91 20.53 -17.70
CA MET A 454 -7.90 21.98 -17.89
C MET A 454 -8.65 22.71 -16.78
N GLU A 455 -9.74 22.16 -16.25
CA GLU A 455 -10.45 22.73 -15.10
C GLU A 455 -9.54 22.81 -13.87
N LEU A 456 -8.80 21.72 -13.59
CA LEU A 456 -7.86 21.66 -12.48
C LEU A 456 -6.75 22.72 -12.63
N ASP A 457 -6.13 22.80 -13.82
CA ASP A 457 -5.08 23.79 -14.08
C ASP A 457 -5.61 25.23 -14.07
N ALA A 458 -6.82 25.47 -14.58
CA ALA A 458 -7.43 26.79 -14.57
C ALA A 458 -7.67 27.31 -13.15
N LYS A 459 -8.09 26.43 -12.24
CA LYS A 459 -8.27 26.77 -10.83
C LYS A 459 -6.93 27.10 -10.17
N ILE A 460 -5.87 26.30 -10.40
CA ILE A 460 -4.50 26.61 -9.92
C ILE A 460 -4.01 27.98 -10.39
N VAL A 461 -4.36 28.39 -11.62
CA VAL A 461 -3.98 29.72 -12.14
C VAL A 461 -4.74 30.85 -11.44
N GLN A 462 -6.02 30.63 -11.12
CA GLN A 462 -6.88 31.59 -10.40
C GLN A 462 -6.62 31.64 -8.90
N GLU A 463 -5.86 30.68 -8.41
CA GLU A 463 -5.62 30.40 -7.02
C GLU A 463 -4.86 31.53 -6.29
N GLY A 464 -5.49 32.24 -5.36
CA GLY A 464 -4.81 33.11 -4.41
C GLY A 464 -4.54 34.48 -4.99
N ASP A 465 -3.39 35.06 -4.66
CA ASP A 465 -3.01 36.36 -5.22
C ASP A 465 -2.83 36.28 -6.74
N SER A 466 -3.37 37.29 -7.43
CA SER A 466 -3.15 37.50 -8.86
C SER A 466 -1.70 37.90 -9.14
N PHE A 467 -1.22 37.67 -10.38
CA PHE A 467 0.18 37.89 -10.74
C PHE A 467 0.68 39.31 -10.42
N ASP A 468 -0.17 40.33 -10.50
CA ASP A 468 0.15 41.72 -10.18
C ASP A 468 0.44 41.97 -8.69
N LYS A 469 -0.12 41.14 -7.80
CA LYS A 469 0.04 41.22 -6.35
C LYS A 469 1.23 40.43 -5.82
N ILE A 470 1.73 39.47 -6.59
CA ILE A 470 2.88 38.65 -6.19
C ILE A 470 4.17 39.46 -6.37
N ASP A 471 4.64 40.01 -5.25
CA ASP A 471 5.82 40.87 -5.21
C ASP A 471 7.12 40.06 -5.17
N MET A 472 7.83 40.04 -6.30
CA MET A 472 9.15 39.42 -6.45
C MET A 472 10.31 40.34 -6.02
N LYS A 473 10.07 41.49 -5.37
CA LYS A 473 11.13 42.39 -4.88
C LYS A 473 12.16 42.80 -5.95
N THR A 474 11.68 42.98 -7.18
CA THR A 474 12.52 43.34 -8.34
C THR A 474 13.07 44.77 -8.28
N ASP A 475 12.55 45.59 -7.37
CA ASP A 475 13.03 46.93 -7.00
C ASP A 475 14.30 46.91 -6.14
N LEU A 476 14.55 45.81 -5.42
CA LEU A 476 15.72 45.61 -4.55
C LEU A 476 16.45 44.29 -4.87
N PRO A 477 16.96 44.12 -6.11
CA PRO A 477 17.52 42.85 -6.56
C PRO A 477 18.76 42.41 -5.77
N GLY A 478 19.57 43.36 -5.27
CA GLY A 478 20.82 43.04 -4.57
C GLY A 478 20.65 42.21 -3.29
N ASN A 479 19.48 42.27 -2.64
CA ASN A 479 19.20 41.40 -1.49
C ASN A 479 18.96 39.94 -1.88
N ILE A 480 18.76 39.67 -3.18
CA ILE A 480 18.37 38.37 -3.71
C ILE A 480 19.49 37.81 -4.60
N VAL A 481 19.83 38.50 -5.69
CA VAL A 481 20.81 37.98 -6.68
C VAL A 481 22.24 38.09 -6.19
N ASP A 482 22.56 39.12 -5.42
CA ASP A 482 23.89 39.36 -4.86
C ASP A 482 23.97 38.95 -3.38
N TYR A 483 23.06 38.07 -2.93
CA TYR A 483 22.95 37.68 -1.52
C TYR A 483 24.30 37.22 -0.95
N ALA A 484 25.04 36.40 -1.71
CA ALA A 484 26.32 35.86 -1.27
C ALA A 484 27.39 36.94 -1.06
N GLU A 485 27.38 37.99 -1.89
CA GLU A 485 28.32 39.10 -1.80
C GLU A 485 27.96 40.07 -0.68
N ASN A 486 26.67 40.38 -0.56
CA ASN A 486 26.15 41.29 0.46
C ASN A 486 26.13 40.68 1.87
N ASN A 487 26.09 39.35 1.97
CA ASN A 487 26.05 38.62 3.24
C ASN A 487 27.24 37.66 3.41
N ARG A 488 28.44 38.05 2.94
CA ARG A 488 29.67 37.24 3.04
C ARG A 488 29.95 36.69 4.44
N GLY A 489 29.65 37.46 5.49
CA GLY A 489 29.82 37.01 6.88
C GLY A 489 28.91 35.82 7.23
N THR A 490 27.64 35.89 6.82
CA THR A 490 26.65 34.85 7.02
C THR A 490 26.95 33.61 6.18
N VAL A 491 27.33 33.79 4.90
CA VAL A 491 27.76 32.68 4.03
C VAL A 491 28.98 31.96 4.60
N LYS A 492 30.00 32.71 5.07
CA LYS A 492 31.16 32.11 5.75
C LYS A 492 30.80 31.35 7.02
N SER A 493 29.79 31.81 7.76
CA SER A 493 29.27 31.07 8.92
C SER A 493 28.66 29.74 8.50
N PHE A 494 27.83 29.73 7.44
CA PHE A 494 27.22 28.51 6.92
C PHE A 494 28.28 27.53 6.39
N ASP A 495 29.28 28.02 5.67
CA ASP A 495 30.42 27.22 5.22
C ASP A 495 31.21 26.64 6.39
N CYS A 496 31.48 27.44 7.42
CA CYS A 496 32.13 26.99 8.65
C CYS A 496 31.33 25.87 9.34
N ILE A 497 30.01 26.02 9.48
CA ILE A 497 29.12 25.00 10.07
C ILE A 497 29.08 23.73 9.20
N LYS A 498 29.02 23.90 7.88
CA LYS A 498 29.07 22.79 6.91
C LYS A 498 30.35 21.98 7.04
N ASP A 499 31.47 22.64 7.31
CA ASP A 499 32.78 22.02 7.40
C ASP A 499 33.12 21.49 8.81
N LEU A 500 32.22 21.64 9.79
CA LEU A 500 32.37 21.00 11.09
C LEU A 500 32.42 19.47 10.97
N ASP A 501 33.17 18.86 11.87
CA ASP A 501 33.54 17.43 11.87
C ASP A 501 32.34 16.46 11.71
N SER A 502 32.68 15.26 11.23
CA SER A 502 31.82 14.08 11.14
C SER A 502 31.09 13.70 12.44
N GLY A 503 31.61 14.08 13.62
CA GLY A 503 30.93 13.91 14.91
C GLY A 503 29.59 14.66 15.04
N PHE A 504 29.30 15.63 14.17
CA PHE A 504 28.06 16.42 14.23
C PHE A 504 26.81 15.55 14.04
N GLU A 505 26.81 14.63 13.09
CA GLU A 505 25.66 13.73 12.86
C GLU A 505 25.33 12.90 14.10
N LYS A 506 26.36 12.42 14.81
CA LYS A 506 26.22 11.65 16.06
C LYS A 506 25.58 12.50 17.15
N VAL A 507 26.07 13.73 17.34
CA VAL A 507 25.54 14.68 18.34
C VAL A 507 24.08 15.05 18.02
N ALA A 508 23.77 15.36 16.76
CA ALA A 508 22.42 15.73 16.35
C ALA A 508 21.43 14.56 16.44
N SER A 509 21.85 13.36 16.04
CA SER A 509 21.02 12.15 16.14
C SER A 509 20.70 11.80 17.60
N ALA A 510 21.68 11.93 18.49
CA ALA A 510 21.48 11.72 19.92
C ALA A 510 20.62 12.82 20.57
N ALA A 511 20.76 14.08 20.16
CA ALA A 511 19.85 15.16 20.58
C ALA A 511 18.40 14.87 20.13
N ARG A 512 18.21 14.40 18.89
CA ARG A 512 16.91 14.00 18.37
C ARG A 512 16.32 12.81 19.14
N ALA A 513 17.13 11.80 19.45
CA ALA A 513 16.71 10.67 20.28
C ALA A 513 16.19 11.13 21.65
N LEU A 514 16.85 12.10 22.29
CA LEU A 514 16.41 12.66 23.57
C LEU A 514 15.05 13.37 23.45
N ILE A 515 14.84 14.16 22.40
CA ILE A 515 13.54 14.80 22.14
C ILE A 515 12.46 13.73 21.95
N GLU A 516 12.76 12.69 21.17
CA GLU A 516 11.83 11.62 20.85
C GLU A 516 11.46 10.75 22.06
N ILE A 517 12.42 10.48 22.96
CA ILE A 517 12.17 9.77 24.23
C ILE A 517 11.04 10.43 25.03
N ARG A 518 10.99 11.77 25.08
CA ARG A 518 9.93 12.48 25.82
C ARG A 518 8.55 12.25 25.20
N LYS A 519 8.47 12.08 23.88
CA LYS A 519 7.22 11.74 23.20
C LYS A 519 6.82 10.29 23.50
N VAL A 520 7.75 9.36 23.34
CA VAL A 520 7.52 7.93 23.63
C VAL A 520 7.09 7.70 25.08
N GLN A 521 7.70 8.38 26.05
CA GLN A 521 7.34 8.25 27.47
C GLN A 521 5.85 8.56 27.74
N LYS A 522 5.26 9.52 27.02
CA LYS A 522 3.84 9.87 27.18
C LYS A 522 2.89 8.79 26.66
N VAL A 523 3.34 7.98 25.71
CA VAL A 523 2.53 6.99 24.99
C VAL A 523 2.98 5.53 25.23
N LEU A 524 3.90 5.32 26.17
CA LEU A 524 4.57 4.04 26.42
C LEU A 524 3.60 2.90 26.76
N LYS A 525 2.49 3.21 27.44
CA LYS A 525 1.48 2.22 27.81
C LYS A 525 0.90 1.49 26.59
N ASN A 526 0.68 2.22 25.49
CA ASN A 526 0.14 1.63 24.26
C ASN A 526 1.12 0.64 23.62
N VAL A 527 2.41 0.95 23.71
CA VAL A 527 3.51 0.09 23.22
C VAL A 527 3.62 -1.17 24.07
N GLN A 528 3.49 -1.05 25.39
CA GLN A 528 3.49 -2.19 26.32
C GLN A 528 2.33 -3.14 26.01
N SER A 529 1.11 -2.62 25.88
CA SER A 529 -0.05 -3.44 25.51
C SER A 529 0.10 -4.13 24.15
N ALA A 530 0.71 -3.46 23.17
CA ALA A 530 1.01 -4.07 21.88
C ALA A 530 2.04 -5.22 22.00
N SER A 531 3.09 -5.01 22.80
CA SER A 531 4.10 -6.03 23.09
C SER A 531 3.50 -7.27 23.75
N GLU A 532 2.64 -7.07 24.75
CA GLU A 532 1.92 -8.16 25.43
C GLU A 532 1.04 -8.94 24.45
N ALA A 533 0.25 -8.26 23.62
CA ALA A 533 -0.64 -8.89 22.64
C ALA A 533 0.14 -9.75 21.61
N ILE A 534 1.36 -9.35 21.26
CA ILE A 534 2.18 -10.01 20.23
C ILE A 534 3.06 -11.13 20.81
N SER A 535 3.37 -11.10 22.10
CA SER A 535 4.24 -12.11 22.77
C SER A 535 3.79 -13.56 22.58
N GLY A 536 2.50 -13.82 22.37
CA GLY A 536 1.94 -15.15 22.15
C GLY A 536 1.93 -15.64 20.69
N SER A 537 2.53 -14.90 19.74
CA SER A 537 2.45 -15.20 18.31
C SER A 537 3.17 -16.50 17.94
N SER A 538 4.30 -16.81 18.57
CA SER A 538 5.10 -18.01 18.31
C SER A 538 4.30 -19.31 18.46
N GLU A 539 3.46 -19.41 19.49
CA GLU A 539 2.62 -20.59 19.71
C GLU A 539 1.51 -20.69 18.64
N SER A 540 0.92 -19.56 18.24
CA SER A 540 -0.05 -19.53 17.15
C SER A 540 0.56 -19.94 15.80
N PHE A 541 1.83 -19.60 15.52
CA PHE A 541 2.48 -20.07 14.31
C PHE A 541 2.68 -21.59 14.30
N LYS A 542 2.97 -22.21 15.45
CA LYS A 542 3.05 -23.68 15.53
C LYS A 542 1.72 -24.33 15.17
N THR A 543 0.59 -23.80 15.66
CA THR A 543 -0.73 -24.37 15.35
C THR A 543 -1.11 -24.15 13.89
N ILE A 544 -0.79 -22.98 13.31
CA ILE A 544 -0.99 -22.69 11.89
C ILE A 544 -0.14 -23.64 11.02
N ARG A 545 1.14 -23.84 11.33
CA ARG A 545 2.01 -24.80 10.62
C ARG A 545 1.48 -26.22 10.69
N ALA A 546 1.01 -26.65 11.86
CA ALA A 546 0.40 -27.96 12.01
C ALA A 546 -0.84 -28.13 11.11
N ALA A 547 -1.65 -27.09 10.95
CA ALA A 547 -2.79 -27.10 10.03
C ALA A 547 -2.33 -27.21 8.56
N LEU A 548 -1.31 -26.45 8.15
CA LEU A 548 -0.73 -26.52 6.80
C LEU A 548 -0.05 -27.86 6.49
N GLU A 549 0.66 -28.45 7.47
CA GLU A 549 1.26 -29.79 7.34
C GLU A 549 0.21 -30.92 7.27
N ASN A 550 -0.99 -30.71 7.81
CA ASN A 550 -2.10 -31.66 7.64
C ASN A 550 -2.64 -31.63 6.20
N ILE A 551 -2.70 -30.47 5.55
CA ILE A 551 -3.07 -30.34 4.13
C ILE A 551 -2.11 -31.16 3.25
N LYS A 552 -0.80 -31.06 3.52
CA LYS A 552 0.25 -31.82 2.82
C LYS A 552 0.03 -33.34 2.87
N LYS A 553 -0.48 -33.88 3.99
CA LYS A 553 -0.74 -35.32 4.17
C LYS A 553 -2.02 -35.80 3.49
N ASN A 554 -2.98 -34.90 3.29
CA ASN A 554 -4.32 -35.23 2.82
C ASN A 554 -4.60 -34.75 1.38
N THR A 555 -3.56 -34.38 0.63
CA THR A 555 -3.73 -33.87 -0.75
C THR A 555 -4.26 -34.97 -1.67
N ASP A 556 -5.38 -34.70 -2.35
CA ASP A 556 -6.00 -35.65 -3.27
C ASP A 556 -5.06 -35.92 -4.46
N SER A 557 -4.77 -37.21 -4.68
CA SER A 557 -4.03 -37.71 -5.83
C SER A 557 -4.58 -37.23 -7.18
N LYS A 558 -5.89 -36.94 -7.28
CA LYS A 558 -6.53 -36.41 -8.50
C LYS A 558 -6.08 -34.99 -8.83
N LEU A 559 -5.70 -34.19 -7.83
CA LEU A 559 -5.17 -32.84 -8.05
C LEU A 559 -3.79 -32.85 -8.71
N LYS A 560 -3.06 -33.98 -8.68
CA LYS A 560 -1.75 -34.09 -9.35
C LYS A 560 -1.83 -33.86 -10.87
N ALA A 561 -2.99 -34.11 -11.48
CA ALA A 561 -3.20 -33.83 -12.90
C ALA A 561 -3.19 -32.31 -13.22
N LEU A 562 -3.33 -31.46 -12.21
CA LEU A 562 -3.35 -30.01 -12.28
C LEU A 562 -2.04 -29.36 -11.81
N SER A 563 -0.92 -30.12 -11.78
CA SER A 563 0.37 -29.63 -11.27
C SER A 563 0.86 -28.35 -11.94
N ASP A 564 0.50 -28.15 -13.21
CA ASP A 564 0.93 -27.00 -14.00
C ASP A 564 0.19 -25.71 -13.63
N LEU A 565 -0.90 -25.79 -12.84
CA LEU A 565 -1.58 -24.60 -12.31
C LEU A 565 -0.64 -23.70 -11.49
N LYS A 566 0.41 -24.26 -10.86
CA LYS A 566 1.41 -23.46 -10.13
C LYS A 566 2.14 -22.45 -11.00
N ASN A 567 2.26 -22.70 -12.30
CA ASN A 567 2.93 -21.81 -13.25
C ASN A 567 2.04 -20.66 -13.73
N ILE A 568 0.72 -20.75 -13.50
CA ILE A 568 -0.25 -19.74 -13.95
C ILE A 568 -1.02 -19.09 -12.80
N SER A 569 -1.02 -19.68 -11.61
CA SER A 569 -1.72 -19.18 -10.43
C SER A 569 -1.33 -17.74 -10.10
N LYS A 570 -0.02 -17.44 -10.07
CA LYS A 570 0.50 -16.07 -9.82
C LYS A 570 0.01 -15.03 -10.84
N PRO A 571 0.33 -15.14 -12.14
CA PRO A 571 -0.09 -14.12 -13.12
C PRO A 571 -1.62 -14.01 -13.22
N PHE A 572 -2.36 -15.12 -13.09
CA PHE A 572 -3.82 -15.09 -13.08
C PHE A 572 -4.36 -14.36 -11.84
N GLY A 573 -3.87 -14.70 -10.65
CA GLY A 573 -4.30 -14.10 -9.38
C GLY A 573 -3.97 -12.62 -9.31
N GLU A 574 -2.79 -12.20 -9.77
CA GLU A 574 -2.39 -10.78 -9.83
C GLU A 574 -3.28 -9.95 -10.78
N ALA A 575 -3.57 -10.48 -11.98
CA ALA A 575 -4.45 -9.81 -12.93
C ALA A 575 -5.87 -9.63 -12.39
N VAL A 576 -6.41 -10.67 -11.74
CA VAL A 576 -7.71 -10.63 -11.08
C VAL A 576 -7.68 -9.69 -9.86
N THR A 577 -6.60 -9.69 -9.09
CA THR A 577 -6.39 -8.77 -7.96
C THR A 577 -6.48 -7.32 -8.41
N ALA A 578 -5.80 -6.95 -9.50
CA ALA A 578 -5.87 -5.59 -10.06
C ALA A 578 -7.30 -5.19 -10.41
N LEU A 579 -8.08 -6.13 -10.96
CA LEU A 579 -9.47 -5.89 -11.33
C LEU A 579 -10.39 -5.75 -10.10
N VAL A 580 -10.24 -6.62 -9.10
CA VAL A 580 -10.97 -6.54 -7.84
C VAL A 580 -10.64 -5.25 -7.09
N LEU A 581 -9.36 -4.88 -6.99
CA LEU A 581 -8.93 -3.63 -6.39
C LEU A 581 -9.48 -2.42 -7.15
N SER A 582 -9.54 -2.48 -8.48
CA SER A 582 -10.14 -1.42 -9.30
C SER A 582 -11.62 -1.21 -8.96
N ASP A 583 -12.39 -2.29 -8.81
CA ASP A 583 -13.80 -2.21 -8.37
C ASP A 583 -13.91 -1.63 -6.94
N VAL A 584 -13.11 -2.13 -5.99
CA VAL A 584 -13.11 -1.64 -4.60
C VAL A 584 -12.75 -0.15 -4.51
N VAL A 585 -11.68 0.28 -5.18
CA VAL A 585 -11.24 1.69 -5.21
C VAL A 585 -12.29 2.56 -5.88
N SER A 586 -12.87 2.11 -7.00
CA SER A 586 -13.91 2.86 -7.73
C SER A 586 -15.14 3.16 -6.86
N ARG A 587 -15.55 2.20 -6.02
CA ARG A 587 -16.71 2.32 -5.11
C ARG A 587 -16.45 3.25 -3.94
N ARG A 588 -15.18 3.53 -3.62
CA ARG A 588 -14.77 4.45 -2.56
C ARG A 588 -14.41 5.83 -3.08
N SER A 589 -14.83 6.20 -4.29
CA SER A 589 -14.50 7.49 -4.90
C SER A 589 -14.86 8.69 -4.02
N SER A 590 -16.00 8.65 -3.31
CA SER A 590 -16.40 9.70 -2.36
C SER A 590 -15.45 9.87 -1.18
N ASP A 591 -14.82 8.79 -0.72
CA ASP A 591 -13.84 8.84 0.36
C ASP A 591 -12.57 9.57 -0.12
N PHE A 592 -12.16 9.30 -1.37
CA PHE A 592 -11.04 10.00 -2.01
C PHE A 592 -11.34 11.47 -2.29
N GLU A 593 -12.55 11.81 -2.74
CA GLU A 593 -13.00 13.20 -2.88
C GLU A 593 -12.92 13.91 -1.53
N THR A 594 -13.46 13.31 -0.47
CA THR A 594 -13.43 13.87 0.89
C THR A 594 -12.00 14.09 1.36
N PHE A 595 -11.13 13.09 1.18
CA PHE A 595 -9.70 13.19 1.50
C PHE A 595 -9.03 14.37 0.77
N VAL A 596 -9.21 14.46 -0.55
CA VAL A 596 -8.58 15.52 -1.36
C VAL A 596 -9.14 16.89 -1.01
N ASN A 597 -10.45 17.02 -0.87
CA ASN A 597 -11.11 18.29 -0.55
C ASN A 597 -10.69 18.81 0.83
N ASN A 598 -10.70 17.94 1.85
CA ASN A 598 -10.26 18.32 3.20
C ASN A 598 -8.78 18.66 3.26
N GLY A 599 -7.93 17.97 2.49
CA GLY A 599 -6.51 18.27 2.41
C GLY A 599 -6.23 19.63 1.75
N TYR A 600 -6.94 19.97 0.68
CA TYR A 600 -6.85 21.32 0.09
C TYR A 600 -7.31 22.41 1.05
N LEU A 601 -8.41 22.19 1.78
CA LEU A 601 -8.86 23.13 2.79
C LEU A 601 -7.81 23.33 3.89
N LEU A 602 -7.13 22.26 4.31
CA LEU A 602 -6.06 22.35 5.31
C LEU A 602 -4.83 23.10 4.78
N GLU A 603 -4.38 22.81 3.55
CA GLU A 603 -3.31 23.57 2.90
C GLU A 603 -3.62 25.06 2.86
N ASN A 604 -4.83 25.43 2.45
CA ASN A 604 -5.24 26.83 2.37
C ASN A 604 -5.23 27.52 3.75
N GLN A 605 -5.64 26.81 4.81
CA GLN A 605 -5.59 27.35 6.18
C GLN A 605 -4.16 27.57 6.66
N VAL A 606 -3.27 26.62 6.37
CA VAL A 606 -1.85 26.73 6.69
C VAL A 606 -1.20 27.87 5.90
N ASP A 607 -1.52 28.00 4.62
CA ASP A 607 -0.99 29.05 3.73
C ASP A 607 -1.46 30.45 4.13
N ALA A 608 -2.63 30.59 4.76
CA ALA A 608 -3.12 31.84 5.32
C ALA A 608 -2.44 32.22 6.65
N ASP A 609 -1.67 31.31 7.25
CA ASP A 609 -0.94 31.55 8.48
C ASP A 609 0.28 32.46 8.23
N LYS A 610 0.54 33.36 9.18
CA LYS A 610 1.64 34.34 9.06
C LYS A 610 2.95 33.88 9.68
N SER A 611 2.98 32.73 10.36
CA SER A 611 4.18 32.18 10.99
C SER A 611 5.04 31.45 9.95
N PRO A 612 6.19 32.00 9.53
CA PRO A 612 7.02 31.37 8.50
C PRO A 612 7.66 30.07 9.01
N GLU A 613 8.02 30.01 10.30
CA GLU A 613 8.57 28.82 10.98
C GLU A 613 7.59 27.64 10.88
N PHE A 614 6.34 27.85 11.32
CA PHE A 614 5.29 26.84 11.26
C PHE A 614 4.97 26.41 9.82
N LEU A 615 4.84 27.38 8.91
CA LEU A 615 4.51 27.12 7.50
C LEU A 615 5.54 26.19 6.86
N GLN A 616 6.82 26.43 7.17
CA GLN A 616 7.93 25.65 6.66
C GLN A 616 7.92 24.21 7.21
N GLU A 617 7.79 24.05 8.53
CA GLU A 617 7.78 22.72 9.18
C GLU A 617 6.58 21.89 8.73
N PHE A 618 5.37 22.49 8.69
CA PHE A 618 4.18 21.82 8.20
C PHE A 618 4.37 21.36 6.76
N LYS A 619 4.87 22.23 5.87
CA LYS A 619 5.07 21.88 4.45
C LYS A 619 6.14 20.81 4.25
N ALA A 620 7.19 20.83 5.08
CA ALA A 620 8.21 19.82 5.06
C ALA A 620 7.62 18.43 5.29
N GLU A 621 6.65 18.27 6.19
CA GLU A 621 6.00 16.96 6.44
C GLU A 621 4.80 16.69 5.54
N TRP A 622 4.02 17.71 5.19
CA TRP A 622 2.83 17.58 4.37
C TRP A 622 3.13 17.10 2.94
N GLY A 623 4.28 17.51 2.39
CA GLY A 623 4.76 17.13 1.07
C GLY A 623 3.92 17.70 -0.07
N ASP A 624 4.03 17.11 -1.27
CA ASP A 624 3.27 17.57 -2.43
C ASP A 624 1.85 16.94 -2.48
N PHE A 625 0.88 17.55 -1.79
CA PHE A 625 -0.50 17.06 -1.78
C PHE A 625 -1.20 17.14 -3.13
N ARG A 626 -0.88 18.15 -3.93
CA ARG A 626 -1.48 18.36 -5.25
C ARG A 626 -1.05 17.29 -6.23
N SER A 627 0.21 16.86 -6.19
CA SER A 627 0.67 15.69 -6.95
C SER A 627 -0.11 14.45 -6.53
N THR A 628 -0.27 14.19 -5.22
CA THR A 628 -1.11 13.06 -4.78
C THR A 628 -2.54 13.15 -5.32
N ALA A 629 -3.16 14.33 -5.28
CA ALA A 629 -4.51 14.52 -5.83
C ALA A 629 -4.57 14.31 -7.37
N GLN A 630 -3.53 14.72 -8.10
CA GLN A 630 -3.41 14.46 -9.53
C GLN A 630 -3.23 12.98 -9.85
N ASP A 631 -2.43 12.27 -9.05
CA ASP A 631 -2.22 10.83 -9.16
C ASP A 631 -3.53 10.07 -8.87
N ILE A 632 -4.27 10.48 -7.83
CA ILE A 632 -5.61 9.95 -7.52
C ILE A 632 -6.54 10.13 -8.73
N ASN A 633 -6.65 11.34 -9.27
CA ASN A 633 -7.52 11.60 -10.43
C ASN A 633 -7.10 10.76 -11.65
N SER A 634 -5.80 10.63 -11.90
CA SER A 634 -5.26 9.83 -13.02
C SER A 634 -5.53 8.34 -12.85
N MET A 635 -5.38 7.81 -11.63
CA MET A 635 -5.74 6.45 -11.25
C MET A 635 -7.24 6.20 -11.52
N PHE A 636 -8.13 7.07 -11.05
CA PHE A 636 -9.57 6.93 -11.28
C PHE A 636 -9.97 7.03 -12.76
N ALA A 637 -9.30 7.87 -13.55
CA ALA A 637 -9.52 7.93 -15.00
C ALA A 637 -9.15 6.59 -15.67
N GLY A 638 -8.03 5.98 -15.28
CA GLY A 638 -7.60 4.65 -15.74
C GLY A 638 -8.57 3.54 -15.34
N ILE A 639 -8.89 3.45 -14.05
CA ILE A 639 -9.84 2.47 -13.49
C ILE A 639 -11.20 2.57 -14.18
N THR A 640 -11.75 3.79 -14.30
CA THR A 640 -13.05 4.02 -14.91
C THR A 640 -13.05 3.62 -16.39
N SER A 641 -11.96 3.92 -17.10
CA SER A 641 -11.80 3.46 -18.48
C SER A 641 -11.72 1.96 -18.64
N TRP A 642 -11.22 1.25 -17.63
CA TRP A 642 -11.21 -0.20 -17.65
C TRP A 642 -12.59 -0.78 -17.31
N LEU A 643 -13.24 -0.32 -16.24
CA LEU A 643 -14.53 -0.83 -15.77
C LEU A 643 -15.67 -0.57 -16.77
N GLU A 644 -15.66 0.52 -17.52
CA GLU A 644 -16.68 0.76 -18.56
C GLU A 644 -16.67 -0.30 -19.66
N LYS A 645 -15.51 -0.88 -20.01
CA LYS A 645 -15.43 -1.99 -20.97
C LYS A 645 -16.22 -3.22 -20.50
N LEU A 646 -16.33 -3.40 -19.17
CA LEU A 646 -17.10 -4.49 -18.57
C LEU A 646 -18.61 -4.28 -18.70
N LYS A 647 -19.08 -3.02 -18.73
CA LYS A 647 -20.52 -2.71 -18.84
C LYS A 647 -21.10 -3.03 -20.23
N VAL A 648 -20.27 -2.98 -21.26
CA VAL A 648 -20.66 -3.29 -22.66
C VAL A 648 -20.73 -4.80 -22.91
N SER A 649 -20.03 -5.58 -22.09
CA SER A 649 -20.00 -7.03 -22.16
C SER A 649 -21.16 -7.60 -21.34
N ASN A 650 -22.11 -8.31 -21.98
CA ASN A 650 -23.21 -8.96 -21.26
C ASN A 650 -22.67 -9.80 -20.08
N SER A 651 -23.41 -9.83 -18.97
CA SER A 651 -23.00 -10.33 -17.65
C SER A 651 -22.69 -11.84 -17.54
N SER A 652 -22.48 -12.55 -18.66
CA SER A 652 -22.16 -13.98 -18.69
C SER A 652 -21.14 -14.31 -19.78
N LEU A 653 -20.02 -13.57 -19.81
CA LEU A 653 -18.91 -13.93 -20.69
C LEU A 653 -18.36 -15.32 -20.31
N PRO A 654 -18.25 -16.25 -21.27
CA PRO A 654 -17.54 -17.51 -21.02
C PRO A 654 -16.06 -17.22 -20.76
N LEU A 655 -15.40 -18.07 -19.97
CA LEU A 655 -13.99 -17.88 -19.57
C LEU A 655 -13.06 -17.65 -20.77
N SER A 656 -13.34 -18.28 -21.92
CA SER A 656 -12.57 -18.11 -23.17
C SER A 656 -12.62 -16.69 -23.75
N GLU A 657 -13.66 -15.92 -23.46
CA GLU A 657 -13.85 -14.56 -23.97
C GLU A 657 -13.39 -13.49 -22.97
N VAL A 658 -13.21 -13.86 -21.69
CA VAL A 658 -12.79 -12.96 -20.63
C VAL A 658 -11.44 -12.30 -20.89
N GLY A 659 -10.55 -12.95 -21.66
CA GLY A 659 -9.25 -12.37 -22.03
C GLY A 659 -9.36 -10.99 -22.70
N SER A 660 -10.41 -10.77 -23.49
CA SER A 660 -10.67 -9.50 -24.19
C SER A 660 -10.81 -8.28 -23.26
N ILE A 661 -11.22 -8.50 -22.00
CA ILE A 661 -11.34 -7.44 -20.98
C ILE A 661 -9.98 -6.81 -20.65
N PHE A 662 -8.91 -7.59 -20.81
CA PHE A 662 -7.55 -7.21 -20.49
C PHE A 662 -6.79 -6.66 -21.71
N GLU A 663 -7.44 -6.60 -22.88
CA GLU A 663 -6.84 -6.00 -24.06
C GLU A 663 -6.82 -4.46 -23.97
N LYS A 664 -5.68 -3.88 -24.37
CA LYS A 664 -5.47 -2.43 -24.39
C LYS A 664 -5.79 -1.78 -23.04
N LEU A 665 -5.28 -2.38 -21.97
CA LEU A 665 -5.37 -1.83 -20.62
C LEU A 665 -4.72 -0.44 -20.57
N PRO A 666 -5.37 0.56 -19.95
CA PRO A 666 -4.69 1.82 -19.66
C PRO A 666 -3.53 1.54 -18.71
N ASN A 667 -2.50 2.39 -18.77
CA ASN A 667 -1.45 2.37 -17.74
C ASN A 667 -2.10 2.75 -16.41
N LEU A 668 -2.09 1.82 -15.46
CA LEU A 668 -2.56 2.08 -14.11
C LEU A 668 -1.48 2.82 -13.33
N VAL A 669 -1.86 3.95 -12.73
CA VAL A 669 -0.95 4.82 -11.98
C VAL A 669 -0.96 4.42 -10.51
N ASP A 670 0.22 4.39 -9.91
CA ASP A 670 0.37 4.21 -8.46
C ASP A 670 0.05 5.50 -7.71
N VAL A 671 -0.63 5.37 -6.58
CA VAL A 671 -0.84 6.50 -5.66
C VAL A 671 -0.03 6.28 -4.40
N ASP A 672 0.63 7.33 -3.93
CA ASP A 672 1.19 7.39 -2.57
C ASP A 672 0.45 8.46 -1.75
N LEU A 673 -0.20 8.00 -0.69
CA LEU A 673 -0.91 8.91 0.23
C LEU A 673 0.03 9.57 1.23
N VAL A 674 1.31 9.18 1.29
CA VAL A 674 2.33 9.75 2.18
C VAL A 674 1.83 9.83 3.63
N THR A 675 1.07 8.79 4.03
CA THR A 675 0.24 8.75 5.24
C THR A 675 1.00 9.20 6.47
N ASP A 676 2.20 8.65 6.64
CA ASP A 676 3.01 8.86 7.81
C ASP A 676 3.43 10.31 8.01
N ARG A 677 3.84 11.00 6.96
CA ARG A 677 4.30 12.39 7.08
C ARG A 677 3.14 13.36 7.22
N ARG A 678 2.00 13.07 6.57
CA ARG A 678 0.78 13.88 6.73
C ARG A 678 0.18 13.77 8.12
N LEU A 679 0.23 12.60 8.76
CA LEU A 679 -0.14 12.47 10.17
C LEU A 679 0.74 13.34 11.07
N ILE A 680 2.06 13.35 10.85
CA ILE A 680 2.99 14.22 11.59
C ILE A 680 2.66 15.70 11.37
N ALA A 681 2.43 16.12 10.12
CA ALA A 681 2.06 17.50 9.80
C ALA A 681 0.78 17.94 10.54
N ILE A 682 -0.22 17.05 10.61
CA ILE A 682 -1.46 17.32 11.35
C ILE A 682 -1.21 17.42 12.85
N GLU A 683 -0.42 16.51 13.42
CA GLU A 683 -0.05 16.57 14.84
C GLU A 683 0.67 17.87 15.18
N SER A 684 1.59 18.32 14.34
CA SER A 684 2.25 19.64 14.49
C SER A 684 1.23 20.78 14.42
N PHE A 685 0.29 20.74 13.47
CA PHE A 685 -0.79 21.72 13.37
C PHE A 685 -1.62 21.80 14.67
N GLU A 686 -2.00 20.66 15.23
CA GLU A 686 -2.81 20.59 16.46
C GLU A 686 -2.07 21.08 17.71
N ASN A 687 -0.76 20.83 17.77
CA ASN A 687 0.06 21.20 18.91
C ASN A 687 0.43 22.69 18.91
N GLU A 688 0.67 23.27 17.73
CA GLU A 688 1.16 24.65 17.61
C GLU A 688 0.05 25.67 17.42
N LYS A 689 -1.10 25.27 16.91
CA LYS A 689 -2.21 26.19 16.62
C LYS A 689 -3.37 25.97 17.58
N LYS A 690 -3.95 27.09 18.03
CA LYS A 690 -5.26 27.07 18.68
C LYS A 690 -6.32 26.74 17.63
N THR A 691 -6.73 25.49 17.59
CA THR A 691 -7.75 25.00 16.67
C THR A 691 -9.15 25.31 17.16
N THR A 692 -9.98 25.88 16.30
CA THR A 692 -11.43 26.01 16.52
C THR A 692 -12.11 24.63 16.50
N PRO A 693 -13.31 24.47 17.08
CA PRO A 693 -14.03 23.19 17.03
C PRO A 693 -14.24 22.65 15.61
N ASP A 694 -14.55 23.53 14.65
CA ASP A 694 -14.75 23.14 13.24
C ASP A 694 -13.44 22.67 12.60
N GLN A 695 -12.32 23.35 12.88
CA GLN A 695 -11.00 22.92 12.43
C GLN A 695 -10.60 21.57 13.02
N LYS A 696 -10.85 21.34 14.32
CA LYS A 696 -10.61 20.03 14.93
C LYS A 696 -11.40 18.94 14.23
N LYS A 697 -12.69 19.19 13.97
CA LYS A 697 -13.54 18.24 13.25
C LYS A 697 -12.99 17.94 11.85
N GLN A 698 -12.57 18.97 11.11
CA GLN A 698 -11.98 18.80 9.78
C GLN A 698 -10.66 18.01 9.80
N LEU A 699 -9.79 18.28 10.77
CA LEU A 699 -8.54 17.52 10.95
C LEU A 699 -8.82 16.06 11.25
N GLU A 700 -9.78 15.77 12.13
CA GLU A 700 -10.21 14.40 12.44
C GLU A 700 -10.83 13.70 11.23
N GLU A 701 -11.66 14.39 10.44
CA GLU A 701 -12.23 13.84 9.19
C GLU A 701 -11.13 13.56 8.15
N PHE A 702 -10.13 14.44 8.03
CA PHE A 702 -8.99 14.20 7.15
C PHE A 702 -8.15 13.01 7.62
N LYS A 703 -7.77 12.96 8.90
CA LYS A 703 -7.03 11.83 9.50
C LYS A 703 -7.77 10.52 9.24
N LYS A 704 -9.07 10.48 9.55
CA LYS A 704 -9.91 9.31 9.34
C LYS A 704 -9.90 8.86 7.88
N SER A 705 -10.12 9.80 6.95
CA SER A 705 -10.13 9.49 5.51
C SER A 705 -8.76 8.99 5.05
N LEU A 706 -7.68 9.67 5.45
CA LEU A 706 -6.32 9.28 5.12
C LEU A 706 -6.01 7.86 5.62
N LEU A 707 -6.36 7.55 6.86
CA LEU A 707 -6.14 6.25 7.48
C LEU A 707 -6.98 5.15 6.84
N ASP A 708 -8.27 5.40 6.60
CA ASP A 708 -9.15 4.43 5.97
C ASP A 708 -8.79 4.14 4.50
N LEU A 709 -8.28 5.14 3.78
CA LEU A 709 -7.76 4.97 2.42
C LEU A 709 -6.37 4.30 2.42
N SER A 710 -5.54 4.54 3.43
CA SER A 710 -4.22 3.93 3.54
C SER A 710 -4.24 2.41 3.74
N LYS A 711 -5.40 1.83 4.07
CA LYS A 711 -5.64 0.37 4.14
C LYS A 711 -5.78 -0.28 2.77
N LEU A 712 -5.97 0.52 1.71
CA LEU A 712 -6.10 0.04 0.34
C LEU A 712 -4.72 -0.13 -0.30
N ASP A 713 -4.60 -1.13 -1.15
CA ASP A 713 -3.45 -1.28 -2.04
C ASP A 713 -3.62 -0.41 -3.28
N LEU A 714 -2.92 0.73 -3.31
CA LEU A 714 -3.00 1.72 -4.40
C LEU A 714 -1.83 1.64 -5.37
N LYS A 715 -1.03 0.56 -5.32
CA LYS A 715 0.16 0.36 -6.16
C LYS A 715 -0.17 -0.59 -7.33
N PHE A 716 -0.98 -0.11 -8.27
CA PHE A 716 -1.48 -0.89 -9.40
C PHE A 716 -0.42 -1.28 -10.43
N ALA A 717 0.65 -0.50 -10.60
CA ALA A 717 1.64 -0.67 -11.66
C ALA A 717 2.31 -2.06 -11.61
N ARG A 718 2.47 -2.63 -10.42
CA ARG A 718 3.05 -3.97 -10.24
C ARG A 718 2.22 -5.09 -10.89
N PHE A 719 0.91 -4.89 -11.03
CA PHE A 719 0.03 -5.87 -11.67
C PHE A 719 -0.05 -5.70 -13.20
N GLN A 720 0.52 -4.62 -13.76
CA GLN A 720 0.38 -4.28 -15.18
C GLN A 720 0.87 -5.41 -16.10
N SER A 721 2.00 -6.05 -15.75
CA SER A 721 2.55 -7.16 -16.54
C SER A 721 1.58 -8.34 -16.58
N SER A 722 1.11 -8.79 -15.42
CA SER A 722 0.19 -9.93 -15.29
C SER A 722 -1.17 -9.64 -15.91
N ALA A 723 -1.69 -8.41 -15.73
CA ALA A 723 -2.93 -7.98 -16.36
C ALA A 723 -2.81 -7.96 -17.90
N THR A 724 -1.68 -7.47 -18.45
CA THR A 724 -1.45 -7.45 -19.91
C THR A 724 -1.31 -8.86 -20.50
N GLN A 725 -0.74 -9.80 -19.73
CA GLN A 725 -0.55 -11.20 -20.12
C GLN A 725 -1.79 -12.09 -19.87
N MET A 726 -2.88 -11.52 -19.36
CA MET A 726 -4.06 -12.28 -18.97
C MET A 726 -4.70 -13.08 -20.13
N PRO A 727 -4.79 -12.59 -21.38
CA PRO A 727 -5.33 -13.39 -22.50
C PRO A 727 -4.57 -14.72 -22.71
N ASP A 728 -3.24 -14.65 -22.70
CA ASP A 728 -2.39 -15.84 -22.82
C ASP A 728 -2.51 -16.75 -21.59
N THR A 729 -2.62 -16.15 -20.40
CA THR A 729 -2.76 -16.87 -19.13
C THR A 729 -4.07 -17.67 -19.09
N ILE A 730 -5.18 -17.07 -19.51
CA ILE A 730 -6.48 -17.75 -19.63
C ILE A 730 -6.41 -18.90 -20.64
N THR A 731 -5.76 -18.67 -21.79
CA THR A 731 -5.58 -19.73 -22.81
C THR A 731 -4.81 -20.93 -22.25
N ARG A 732 -3.74 -20.66 -21.48
CA ARG A 732 -2.97 -21.73 -20.80
C ARG A 732 -3.77 -22.42 -19.70
N LEU A 733 -4.56 -21.66 -18.93
CA LEU A 733 -5.44 -22.22 -17.91
C LEU A 733 -6.42 -23.22 -18.52
N LEU A 734 -7.12 -22.82 -19.58
CA LEU A 734 -8.06 -23.70 -20.29
C LEU A 734 -7.37 -24.96 -20.81
N LYS A 735 -6.17 -24.84 -21.38
CA LYS A 735 -5.40 -25.99 -21.86
C LYS A 735 -5.03 -26.98 -20.73
N ILE A 736 -4.52 -26.48 -19.60
CA ILE A 736 -4.16 -27.32 -18.43
C ILE A 736 -5.39 -28.08 -17.94
N LEU A 737 -6.52 -27.37 -17.84
CA LEU A 737 -7.79 -27.94 -17.44
C LEU A 737 -8.23 -29.05 -18.43
N GLU A 738 -8.28 -28.78 -19.74
CA GLU A 738 -8.63 -29.78 -20.76
C GLU A 738 -7.75 -31.04 -20.71
N GLU A 739 -6.44 -30.88 -20.54
CA GLU A 739 -5.49 -32.00 -20.41
C GLU A 739 -5.74 -32.83 -19.14
N ALA A 740 -6.08 -32.20 -18.01
CA ALA A 740 -6.40 -32.88 -16.78
C ALA A 740 -7.67 -33.75 -16.93
N LYS A 741 -8.72 -33.23 -17.58
CA LYS A 741 -9.94 -33.99 -17.88
C LYS A 741 -9.67 -35.18 -18.80
N ALA A 742 -8.81 -35.02 -19.80
CA ALA A 742 -8.43 -36.12 -20.68
C ALA A 742 -7.71 -37.24 -19.90
N LYS A 743 -6.81 -36.88 -18.96
CA LYS A 743 -6.11 -37.83 -18.09
C LYS A 743 -7.05 -38.55 -17.13
N GLU A 744 -7.99 -37.84 -16.50
CA GLU A 744 -8.99 -38.44 -15.61
C GLU A 744 -9.92 -39.41 -16.35
N THR A 745 -10.37 -39.03 -17.55
CA THR A 745 -11.21 -39.90 -18.40
C THR A 745 -10.44 -41.15 -18.85
N ALA A 746 -9.14 -41.03 -19.10
CA ALA A 746 -8.28 -42.17 -19.44
C ALA A 746 -8.03 -43.11 -18.24
N SER A 747 -7.88 -42.57 -17.02
CA SER A 747 -7.68 -43.39 -15.83
C SER A 747 -8.94 -44.16 -15.45
N LEU A 748 -10.13 -43.54 -15.56
CA LEU A 748 -11.42 -44.20 -15.31
C LEU A 748 -11.67 -45.36 -16.28
N LYS A 749 -11.33 -45.19 -17.57
CA LYS A 749 -11.41 -46.27 -18.57
C LYS A 749 -10.42 -47.40 -18.28
N ALA A 750 -9.22 -47.08 -17.80
CA ALA A 750 -8.23 -48.09 -17.43
C ALA A 750 -8.63 -48.89 -16.18
N ASP A 751 -9.30 -48.26 -15.22
CA ASP A 751 -9.83 -48.93 -14.02
C ASP A 751 -11.06 -49.79 -14.34
N GLU A 752 -11.96 -49.35 -15.24
CA GLU A 752 -13.04 -50.20 -15.77
C GLU A 752 -12.49 -51.45 -16.49
N GLU A 753 -11.47 -51.29 -17.34
CA GLU A 753 -10.87 -52.41 -18.06
C GLU A 753 -10.10 -53.38 -17.13
N LYS A 754 -9.52 -52.86 -16.04
CA LYS A 754 -8.92 -53.68 -14.97
C LYS A 754 -9.98 -54.44 -14.17
N ASN A 755 -11.08 -53.79 -13.85
CA ASN A 755 -12.16 -54.40 -13.09
C ASN A 755 -12.85 -55.49 -13.92
N ASP A 756 -13.07 -55.25 -15.22
CA ASP A 756 -13.66 -56.23 -16.15
C ASP A 756 -12.75 -57.46 -16.34
N LYS A 757 -11.42 -57.27 -16.42
CA LYS A 757 -10.45 -58.38 -16.40
C LYS A 757 -10.47 -59.15 -15.07
N THR A 758 -10.67 -58.46 -13.94
CA THR A 758 -10.75 -59.08 -12.61
C THR A 758 -12.06 -59.87 -12.45
N THR A 759 -13.18 -59.32 -12.92
CA THR A 759 -14.49 -60.00 -12.95
C THR A 759 -14.46 -61.21 -13.90
N MET A 760 -13.78 -61.12 -15.05
CA MET A 760 -13.60 -62.25 -15.96
C MET A 760 -12.75 -63.37 -15.33
N VAL A 761 -11.67 -63.03 -14.61
CA VAL A 761 -10.84 -64.02 -13.89
C VAL A 761 -11.61 -64.68 -12.75
N VAL A 762 -12.38 -63.92 -11.96
CA VAL A 762 -13.24 -64.47 -10.89
C VAL A 762 -14.34 -65.37 -11.48
N THR A 763 -14.93 -64.99 -12.61
CA THR A 763 -15.95 -65.80 -13.30
C THR A 763 -15.35 -67.10 -13.83
N ILE A 764 -14.14 -67.06 -14.40
CA ILE A 764 -13.42 -68.28 -14.85
C ILE A 764 -13.09 -69.19 -13.66
N ILE A 765 -12.67 -68.64 -12.53
CA ILE A 765 -12.41 -69.42 -11.30
C ILE A 765 -13.69 -70.03 -10.74
N CYS A 766 -14.82 -69.31 -10.74
CA CYS A 766 -16.12 -69.83 -10.32
C CYS A 766 -16.66 -70.91 -11.26
N VAL A 767 -16.46 -70.79 -12.58
CA VAL A 767 -16.87 -71.81 -13.56
C VAL A 767 -16.01 -73.06 -13.45
N LEU A 768 -14.69 -72.92 -13.27
CA LEU A 768 -13.79 -74.06 -13.07
C LEU A 768 -14.02 -74.74 -11.71
N GLY A 769 -14.31 -73.98 -10.65
CA GLY A 769 -14.68 -74.50 -9.33
C GLY A 769 -16.05 -75.21 -9.33
N GLY A 770 -17.03 -74.69 -10.08
CA GLY A 770 -18.35 -75.29 -10.25
C GLY A 770 -18.32 -76.61 -11.01
N LEU A 771 -17.49 -76.73 -12.06
CA LEU A 771 -17.31 -77.98 -12.80
C LEU A 771 -16.60 -79.05 -11.95
N GLY A 772 -15.66 -78.66 -11.08
CA GLY A 772 -15.05 -79.57 -10.11
C GLY A 772 -16.06 -80.13 -9.09
N MET A 773 -16.95 -79.28 -8.56
CA MET A 773 -18.01 -79.69 -7.63
C MET A 773 -19.04 -80.63 -8.27
N ILE A 774 -19.42 -80.41 -9.54
CA ILE A 774 -20.32 -81.31 -10.28
C ILE A 774 -19.67 -82.68 -10.50
N GLY A 775 -18.35 -82.74 -10.73
CA GLY A 775 -17.60 -84.00 -10.79
C GLY A 775 -17.61 -84.78 -9.47
N VAL A 776 -17.45 -84.10 -8.33
CA VAL A 776 -17.51 -84.73 -7.00
C VAL A 776 -18.94 -85.17 -6.65
N ILE A 777 -19.96 -84.41 -7.02
CA ILE A 777 -21.36 -84.77 -6.83
C ILE A 777 -21.73 -85.98 -7.69
N LEU A 778 -21.27 -86.08 -8.94
CA LEU A 778 -21.53 -87.25 -9.79
C LEU A 778 -20.80 -88.52 -9.30
N MET A 779 -19.58 -88.39 -8.78
CA MET A 779 -18.86 -89.52 -8.17
C MET A 779 -19.51 -90.00 -6.86
N THR A 780 -20.01 -89.08 -6.03
CA THR A 780 -20.72 -89.43 -4.80
C THR A 780 -22.12 -90.00 -5.08
N TRP A 781 -22.81 -89.54 -6.14
CA TRP A 781 -24.09 -90.12 -6.57
C TRP A 781 -23.95 -91.56 -7.10
N GLN A 782 -22.89 -91.86 -7.85
CA GLN A 782 -22.59 -93.24 -8.28
C GLN A 782 -22.21 -94.15 -7.10
N SER A 783 -21.58 -93.60 -6.05
CA SER A 783 -21.23 -94.35 -4.84
C SER A 783 -22.44 -94.60 -3.92
N ILE A 784 -23.42 -93.69 -3.90
CA ILE A 784 -24.61 -93.78 -3.03
C ILE A 784 -25.73 -94.65 -3.64
N ALA A 785 -25.78 -94.80 -4.98
CA ALA A 785 -26.76 -95.65 -5.66
C ALA A 785 -26.54 -97.16 -5.46
N ARG A 786 -25.39 -97.61 -4.93
CA ARG A 786 -25.08 -99.05 -4.74
C ARG A 786 -25.39 -99.63 -3.36
N SER A 787 -25.84 -98.84 -2.39
CA SER A 787 -26.10 -99.37 -1.04
C SER A 787 -27.37 -98.80 -0.43
N ARG A 788 -28.50 -99.51 -0.57
CA ARG A 788 -29.63 -99.44 0.38
C ARG A 788 -30.55 -100.66 0.22
N LYS A 789 -30.52 -101.55 1.22
CA LYS A 789 -31.68 -102.36 1.66
C LYS A 789 -32.05 -101.92 3.09
N PRO A 790 -33.33 -102.03 3.50
CA PRO A 790 -33.89 -101.24 4.60
C PRO A 790 -34.08 -102.04 5.91
N LYS A 791 -34.16 -101.30 7.03
CA LYS A 791 -34.76 -101.57 8.37
C LYS A 791 -34.08 -100.61 9.37
N ALA A 792 -34.60 -100.16 10.51
CA ALA A 792 -35.91 -100.05 11.14
C ALA A 792 -35.77 -98.98 12.27
N GLN A 793 -36.87 -98.40 12.75
CA GLN A 793 -37.00 -97.47 13.90
C GLN A 793 -36.42 -98.05 15.22
N PRO A 794 -36.06 -97.24 16.26
CA PRO A 794 -37.04 -96.68 17.22
C PRO A 794 -36.70 -95.32 17.91
N GLU A 795 -37.68 -94.93 18.72
CA GLU A 795 -37.98 -93.75 19.54
C GLU A 795 -37.00 -93.24 20.63
N GLU A 796 -37.28 -91.99 21.04
CA GLU A 796 -37.38 -91.42 22.41
C GLU A 796 -36.20 -90.80 23.22
N LYS A 797 -36.47 -89.54 23.64
CA LYS A 797 -36.34 -88.91 24.99
C LYS A 797 -35.01 -88.30 25.53
N LYS A 798 -35.10 -86.97 25.66
CA LYS A 798 -35.01 -86.10 26.89
C LYS A 798 -33.66 -85.75 27.57
N LYS A 799 -33.63 -84.44 27.93
CA LYS A 799 -33.08 -83.75 29.14
C LYS A 799 -31.56 -83.44 29.14
N LYS A 800 -31.04 -82.31 29.65
CA LYS A 800 -31.54 -81.05 30.27
C LYS A 800 -30.30 -80.17 30.63
N LYS A 801 -30.52 -78.85 30.81
CA LYS A 801 -29.80 -77.88 31.69
C LYS A 801 -28.39 -77.41 31.26
N ASP A 802 -27.96 -76.17 31.51
CA ASP A 802 -28.55 -74.94 32.06
C ASP A 802 -27.64 -73.73 31.75
N ASP A 803 -28.28 -72.56 31.59
CA ASP A 803 -28.00 -71.20 32.07
C ASP A 803 -26.60 -70.54 32.07
N LYS A 804 -26.50 -69.35 31.46
CA LYS A 804 -26.68 -68.01 32.12
C LYS A 804 -26.50 -66.88 31.07
N ASN A 805 -27.52 -66.07 30.74
CA ASN A 805 -28.03 -64.83 31.40
C ASN A 805 -26.98 -63.68 31.44
N LYS A 806 -27.25 -62.42 31.08
CA LYS A 806 -28.43 -61.56 31.31
C LYS A 806 -28.37 -60.28 30.45
N THR A 807 -29.53 -59.80 30.02
CA THR A 807 -29.82 -58.42 29.58
C THR A 807 -30.74 -57.76 30.61
N ALA A 808 -30.69 -56.44 30.80
CA ALA A 808 -31.81 -55.62 31.28
C ALA A 808 -31.58 -54.14 30.89
N THR A 809 -32.42 -53.49 30.08
CA THR A 809 -33.69 -52.78 30.42
C THR A 809 -33.40 -51.47 31.18
N THR A 810 -33.86 -50.28 30.76
CA THR A 810 -35.24 -49.80 31.01
C THR A 810 -35.63 -48.57 30.18
N THR A 811 -36.89 -48.58 29.80
CA THR A 811 -37.79 -47.63 29.13
C THR A 811 -38.15 -46.41 29.99
N SER A 812 -38.53 -45.27 29.38
CA SER A 812 -39.82 -44.54 29.55
C SER A 812 -39.82 -43.23 28.71
N THR A 813 -40.66 -43.02 27.68
CA THR A 813 -42.02 -42.37 27.67
C THR A 813 -42.03 -40.93 28.24
N THR A 814 -42.64 -39.86 27.69
CA THR A 814 -43.56 -39.58 26.55
C THR A 814 -43.70 -38.04 26.37
N THR A 815 -44.17 -37.60 25.17
CA THR A 815 -45.01 -36.39 24.84
C THR A 815 -44.45 -34.97 25.11
N VAL A 816 -44.26 -34.06 24.14
CA VAL A 816 -45.16 -33.38 23.13
C VAL A 816 -45.82 -32.10 23.67
N MET A 817 -45.77 -31.04 22.81
CA MET A 817 -46.52 -29.76 22.80
C MET A 817 -46.13 -28.72 23.86
N ASP A 818 -46.12 -27.42 23.62
CA ASP A 818 -46.23 -26.58 22.41
C ASP A 818 -45.83 -25.15 22.82
N GLU A 819 -45.50 -24.35 21.82
CA GLU A 819 -45.77 -22.92 21.68
C GLU A 819 -45.41 -21.85 22.75
N THR A 820 -44.68 -20.85 22.21
CA THR A 820 -44.87 -19.39 22.32
C THR A 820 -44.13 -18.52 23.36
N LYS A 821 -43.29 -17.65 22.76
CA LYS A 821 -43.12 -16.19 22.96
C LYS A 821 -42.57 -15.67 24.30
N ASN A 822 -41.33 -15.17 24.23
CA ASN A 822 -41.06 -13.74 24.13
C ASN A 822 -39.77 -13.50 23.33
#